data_AF-A0A1B8DC36-F1
#
_entry.id   AF-A0A1B8DC36-F1
#
_cell.length_a   1.000
_cell.length_b   1.000
_cell.length_c   1.000
_cell.angle_alpha   90.00
_cell.angle_beta   90.00
_cell.angle_gamma   90.00
#
_symmetry.space_group_name_H-M   'P 1'
#
loop_
_entity.id
_entity.type
_entity.pdbx_description
1 polymer ?
#
loop_
_entity_poly.entity_id
_entity_poly.type
_entity_poly.pdbx_seq_one_letter_code
_entity_poly.pdbx_strand_id
1 'polypeptide(L)'
;MATMNKSIAISGPPFDLKLSYWDRTYPPTHSKRILCFALAENANKEQIVDQLHVALHHTVQRMPFLAGSVVPNSKEEGDRPWLRNISPDGHAYLDVMDLSDQISYNDLAKSNFDQKLFDADQLCSLPQVIYIQQEPVDVCRFSVNFIDGGVILVVQILHTVIDGHGVTECLNIFAENFRKAQEGQLGHPLETPKEVYISDRTALVSGGGRVGAIENHPAFTTSAFAHGNIKGVEHACRTFRIGRAALVDLKKAASPEFPRHSDDWISTGDGIAALIWRSILVARHRAGVLPADSDATIGEPVDRPGLLALPKPYFGNAFYIMRTDMPFGALTSPHAGLRTAASLLRADVKGVTADRIRDLVALMERIRLDSHTRLSFQEDLGTSAIVYTSHFKFNIYDMDFGPAFGDGRVKAFRHPERGTIVGAVIVMPMCPDGSCEFTITESVDTLKCLEADAVWTRYTGQKSPSEAAPVNSGTNGSSVARTNGATTTGSATKSQTEVTQHPPTILTSTIDSPHIGKIAIIELNRPKAMNAISRQLLHDLDLELNSITLRAHHSEIRALIIASTHDKVFSAGADLEARATITPDETRHFLTDLRRVFAKLAALPVPSIACVAGLALGGGLEVALCCHLRVFSAHAVVGLPETRLAIIPGAGGTYRLPRIVGYSHAVDMILTGRRVMAAEAAQMGLCNRLVPDFATGGKGGVTDYEAVRELTLATGVALSRDISAGGPIAVRAAVSALAVGDEDAENAAYDSVLKTRDRLEALQAFQAKVPPKYLGV
;
A
#
# COMPACT_ATOMS: atom_id res chain seq x y z
N MET A 1 -52.89 -22.68 0.14
CA MET A 1 -52.67 -21.29 0.61
C MET A 1 -52.23 -20.49 -0.59
N ALA A 2 -52.84 -19.34 -0.87
CA ALA A 2 -52.41 -18.47 -1.95
C ALA A 2 -50.95 -18.08 -1.71
N THR A 3 -50.08 -18.29 -2.71
CA THR A 3 -48.67 -17.91 -2.64
C THR A 3 -48.58 -16.42 -2.32
N MET A 4 -47.95 -16.06 -1.20
CA MET A 4 -47.82 -14.69 -0.69
C MET A 4 -46.91 -13.78 -1.56
N ASN A 5 -46.59 -14.23 -2.76
CA ASN A 5 -45.64 -13.61 -3.66
C ASN A 5 -46.26 -12.36 -4.29
N LYS A 6 -45.70 -11.20 -3.97
CA LYS A 6 -46.14 -9.90 -4.53
C LYS A 6 -44.97 -8.93 -4.57
N SER A 7 -45.07 -7.93 -5.44
CA SER A 7 -44.13 -6.80 -5.49
C SER A 7 -44.91 -5.52 -5.25
N ILE A 8 -44.50 -4.74 -4.26
CA ILE A 8 -45.16 -3.49 -3.86
C ILE A 8 -44.28 -2.33 -4.32
N ALA A 9 -44.78 -1.54 -5.27
CA ALA A 9 -44.12 -0.31 -5.71
C ALA A 9 -44.36 0.82 -4.71
N ILE A 10 -43.31 1.58 -4.41
CA ILE A 10 -43.29 2.69 -3.47
C ILE A 10 -42.81 3.92 -4.21
N SER A 11 -43.71 4.89 -4.35
CA SER A 11 -43.40 6.20 -4.92
C SER A 11 -42.66 7.07 -3.91
N GLY A 12 -41.73 7.88 -4.39
CA GLY A 12 -41.06 8.91 -3.60
C GLY A 12 -41.57 10.31 -3.89
N PRO A 13 -41.21 11.30 -3.06
CA PRO A 13 -41.41 12.70 -3.38
C PRO A 13 -40.50 13.13 -4.54
N PRO A 14 -40.85 14.23 -5.23
CA PRO A 14 -40.01 14.73 -6.32
C PRO A 14 -38.60 15.04 -5.82
N PHE A 15 -37.61 14.78 -6.67
CA PHE A 15 -36.22 15.12 -6.38
C PHE A 15 -35.47 15.59 -7.60
N ASP A 16 -34.46 16.44 -7.36
CA ASP A 16 -33.42 16.82 -8.31
C ASP A 16 -32.07 16.40 -7.73
N LEU A 17 -31.55 15.27 -8.21
CA LEU A 17 -30.28 14.71 -7.80
C LEU A 17 -29.28 14.79 -8.95
N LYS A 18 -28.27 15.65 -8.80
CA LYS A 18 -27.11 15.67 -9.69
C LYS A 18 -26.01 14.81 -9.11
N LEU A 19 -25.71 13.70 -9.78
CA LEU A 19 -24.60 12.82 -9.43
C LEU A 19 -23.26 13.54 -9.66
N SER A 20 -22.32 13.37 -8.73
CA SER A 20 -20.96 13.89 -8.87
C SER A 20 -20.19 13.13 -9.96
N TYR A 21 -19.08 13.69 -10.44
CA TYR A 21 -18.17 12.98 -11.34
C TYR A 21 -17.61 11.69 -10.71
N TRP A 22 -17.49 11.66 -9.39
CA TRP A 22 -17.03 10.49 -8.66
C TRP A 22 -18.08 9.37 -8.61
N ASP A 23 -19.34 9.71 -8.36
CA ASP A 23 -20.49 8.77 -8.43
C ASP A 23 -20.53 8.03 -9.77
N ARG A 24 -20.23 8.76 -10.86
CA ARG A 24 -20.27 8.30 -12.25
C ARG A 24 -19.07 7.41 -12.64
N THR A 25 -18.08 7.21 -11.77
CA THR A 25 -16.87 6.42 -12.07
C THR A 25 -17.13 4.92 -12.01
N TYR A 26 -18.06 4.48 -11.17
CA TYR A 26 -18.26 3.06 -10.90
C TYR A 26 -19.33 2.48 -11.83
N PRO A 27 -19.14 1.23 -12.30
CA PRO A 27 -20.15 0.58 -13.13
C PRO A 27 -21.47 0.50 -12.36
N PRO A 28 -22.61 0.65 -13.06
CA PRO A 28 -23.89 0.68 -12.40
C PRO A 28 -24.34 -0.74 -12.02
N THR A 29 -23.88 -1.19 -10.86
CA THR A 29 -24.18 -2.50 -10.27
C THR A 29 -24.93 -2.34 -8.96
N HIS A 30 -25.94 -3.17 -8.69
CA HIS A 30 -26.58 -3.21 -7.37
C HIS A 30 -25.68 -3.92 -6.37
N SER A 31 -25.33 -3.21 -5.29
CA SER A 31 -24.82 -3.86 -4.09
C SER A 31 -25.95 -4.67 -3.47
N LYS A 32 -25.75 -5.98 -3.33
CA LYS A 32 -26.72 -6.91 -2.73
C LYS A 32 -26.26 -7.29 -1.32
N ARG A 33 -27.09 -7.03 -0.30
CA ARG A 33 -26.83 -7.36 1.11
C ARG A 33 -27.94 -8.26 1.63
N ILE A 34 -27.59 -9.37 2.27
CA ILE A 34 -28.54 -10.34 2.80
C ILE A 34 -28.48 -10.32 4.32
N LEU A 35 -29.62 -10.11 4.98
CA LEU A 35 -29.79 -10.07 6.43
C LEU A 35 -30.73 -11.19 6.85
N CYS A 36 -30.25 -12.10 7.70
CA CYS A 36 -31.05 -13.24 8.17
C CYS A 36 -31.57 -12.97 9.58
N PHE A 37 -32.83 -13.32 9.84
CA PHE A 37 -33.47 -13.21 11.15
C PHE A 37 -34.20 -14.51 11.49
N ALA A 38 -34.23 -14.85 12.78
CA ALA A 38 -35.10 -15.89 13.30
C ALA A 38 -36.51 -15.33 13.45
N LEU A 39 -37.52 -16.16 13.20
CA LEU A 39 -38.93 -15.78 13.30
C LEU A 39 -39.68 -16.78 14.19
N ALA A 40 -40.65 -16.29 14.97
CA ALA A 40 -41.51 -17.17 15.76
C ALA A 40 -42.47 -17.98 14.87
N GLU A 41 -42.80 -19.22 15.27
CA GLU A 41 -43.67 -20.12 14.50
C GLU A 41 -45.06 -19.51 14.19
N ASN A 42 -45.56 -18.66 15.09
CA ASN A 42 -46.87 -18.01 14.97
C ASN A 42 -46.78 -16.55 14.48
N ALA A 43 -45.66 -16.13 13.88
CA ALA A 43 -45.50 -14.77 13.40
C ALA A 43 -46.51 -14.45 12.28
N ASN A 44 -47.16 -13.30 12.41
CA ASN A 44 -48.11 -12.84 11.41
C ASN A 44 -47.37 -12.21 10.21
N LYS A 45 -47.12 -13.02 9.19
CA LYS A 45 -46.42 -12.62 7.96
C LYS A 45 -47.08 -11.42 7.25
N GLU A 46 -48.41 -11.35 7.21
CA GLU A 46 -49.13 -10.24 6.56
C GLU A 46 -48.90 -8.92 7.32
N GLN A 47 -49.02 -8.95 8.64
CA GLN A 47 -48.76 -7.79 9.48
C GLN A 47 -47.30 -7.30 9.34
N ILE A 48 -46.34 -8.23 9.27
CA ILE A 48 -44.93 -7.91 9.04
C ILE A 48 -44.75 -7.20 7.70
N VAL A 49 -45.38 -7.70 6.62
CA VAL A 49 -45.30 -7.10 5.29
C VAL A 49 -45.87 -5.68 5.29
N ASP A 50 -47.02 -5.45 5.95
CA ASP A 50 -47.61 -4.12 6.04
C ASP A 50 -46.69 -3.14 6.80
N GLN A 51 -46.08 -3.58 7.90
CA GLN A 51 -45.13 -2.77 8.67
C GLN A 51 -43.85 -2.49 7.87
N LEU A 52 -43.33 -3.45 7.11
CA LEU A 52 -42.18 -3.26 6.22
C LEU A 52 -42.49 -2.27 5.09
N HIS A 53 -43.71 -2.33 4.55
CA HIS A 53 -44.17 -1.41 3.52
C HIS A 53 -44.22 0.04 4.05
N VAL A 54 -44.81 0.26 5.24
CA VAL A 54 -44.77 1.55 5.93
C VAL A 54 -43.33 2.01 6.16
N ALA A 55 -42.46 1.11 6.64
CA ALA A 55 -41.07 1.43 6.93
C ALA A 55 -40.30 1.89 5.68
N LEU A 56 -40.40 1.15 4.58
CA LEU A 56 -39.72 1.49 3.33
C LEU A 56 -40.27 2.78 2.73
N HIS A 57 -41.59 3.00 2.80
CA HIS A 57 -42.19 4.26 2.37
C HIS A 57 -41.59 5.45 3.12
N HIS A 58 -41.55 5.41 4.46
CA HIS A 58 -40.92 6.48 5.25
C HIS A 58 -39.42 6.65 4.98
N THR A 59 -38.71 5.57 4.70
CA THR A 59 -37.30 5.64 4.30
C THR A 59 -37.14 6.35 2.95
N VAL A 60 -37.98 6.04 1.97
CA VAL A 60 -38.01 6.73 0.66
C VAL A 60 -38.37 8.20 0.82
N GLN A 61 -39.29 8.56 1.73
CA GLN A 61 -39.60 9.98 1.99
C GLN A 61 -38.39 10.77 2.50
N ARG A 62 -37.51 10.13 3.29
CA ARG A 62 -36.26 10.74 3.76
C ARG A 62 -35.13 10.70 2.72
N MET A 63 -35.17 9.72 1.82
CA MET A 63 -34.16 9.49 0.78
C MET A 63 -34.85 9.27 -0.59
N PRO A 64 -35.38 10.34 -1.21
CA PRO A 64 -36.28 10.20 -2.35
C PRO A 64 -35.66 9.53 -3.57
N PHE A 65 -34.36 9.70 -3.77
CA PHE A 65 -33.61 9.08 -4.86
C PHE A 65 -33.61 7.54 -4.83
N LEU A 66 -33.99 6.90 -3.71
CA LEU A 66 -34.20 5.46 -3.66
C LEU A 66 -35.36 5.01 -4.56
N ALA A 67 -36.36 5.86 -4.76
CA ALA A 67 -37.44 5.65 -5.72
C ALA A 67 -37.11 6.21 -7.11
N GLY A 68 -35.83 6.37 -7.44
CA GLY A 68 -35.39 6.78 -8.77
C GLY A 68 -35.13 5.60 -9.71
N SER A 69 -34.96 5.92 -10.99
CA SER A 69 -34.47 4.97 -11.99
C SER A 69 -33.30 5.55 -12.78
N VAL A 70 -32.33 4.71 -13.11
CA VAL A 70 -31.19 5.06 -13.93
C VAL A 70 -31.66 5.31 -15.36
N VAL A 71 -31.27 6.45 -15.92
CA VAL A 71 -31.51 6.81 -17.33
C VAL A 71 -30.22 7.30 -17.98
N PRO A 72 -30.07 7.18 -19.31
CA PRO A 72 -28.98 7.83 -20.03
C PRO A 72 -28.98 9.33 -19.72
N ASN A 73 -27.79 9.92 -19.52
CA ASN A 73 -27.68 11.38 -19.46
C ASN A 73 -27.86 11.95 -20.89
N SER A 74 -29.02 12.54 -21.21
CA SER A 74 -29.33 13.00 -22.57
C SER A 74 -29.17 14.52 -22.77
N LYS A 75 -28.50 14.87 -23.89
CA LYS A 75 -28.43 16.14 -24.66
C LYS A 75 -27.68 17.38 -24.14
N GLU A 76 -27.38 17.56 -22.86
CA GLU A 76 -26.70 18.79 -22.39
C GLU A 76 -25.19 18.68 -22.09
N GLU A 77 -24.59 17.49 -22.15
CA GLU A 77 -23.13 17.30 -22.09
C GLU A 77 -22.71 16.31 -23.19
N GLY A 78 -22.43 16.83 -24.38
CA GLY A 78 -22.29 16.09 -25.64
C GLY A 78 -21.72 14.66 -25.55
N ASP A 79 -22.48 13.70 -26.09
CA ASP A 79 -22.08 12.32 -26.44
C ASP A 79 -21.09 11.60 -25.49
N ARG A 80 -21.35 11.59 -24.18
CA ARG A 80 -20.70 10.66 -23.21
C ARG A 80 -21.62 9.47 -22.90
N PRO A 81 -21.59 8.36 -23.67
CA PRO A 81 -22.62 7.30 -23.61
C PRO A 81 -22.65 6.49 -22.29
N TRP A 82 -21.65 6.62 -21.41
CA TRP A 82 -21.60 5.97 -20.09
C TRP A 82 -22.16 6.85 -18.95
N LEU A 83 -22.40 8.14 -19.17
CA LEU A 83 -22.98 8.99 -18.13
C LEU A 83 -24.44 8.60 -17.86
N ARG A 84 -24.80 8.58 -16.58
CA ARG A 84 -26.13 8.23 -16.10
C ARG A 84 -26.70 9.33 -15.22
N ASN A 85 -27.99 9.56 -15.34
CA ASN A 85 -28.79 10.37 -14.42
C ASN A 85 -29.77 9.48 -13.66
N ILE A 86 -30.32 10.01 -12.58
CA ILE A 86 -31.39 9.37 -11.82
C ILE A 86 -32.67 10.13 -12.08
N SER A 87 -33.59 9.50 -12.82
CA SER A 87 -34.92 10.03 -13.06
C SER A 87 -35.79 9.87 -11.81
N PRO A 88 -36.62 10.86 -11.45
CA PRO A 88 -37.61 10.75 -10.38
C PRO A 88 -38.85 9.94 -10.77
N ASP A 89 -39.00 9.51 -12.03
CA ASP A 89 -40.17 8.77 -12.52
C ASP A 89 -40.15 7.26 -12.15
N GLY A 90 -39.27 6.88 -11.23
CA GLY A 90 -39.08 5.49 -10.80
C GLY A 90 -39.89 5.11 -9.57
N HIS A 91 -39.62 3.90 -9.06
CA HIS A 91 -40.15 3.43 -7.78
C HIS A 91 -39.08 2.65 -7.01
N ALA A 92 -39.19 2.66 -5.69
CA ALA A 92 -38.57 1.63 -4.86
C ALA A 92 -39.53 0.44 -4.78
N TYR A 93 -39.02 -0.77 -4.58
CA TYR A 93 -39.86 -1.96 -4.48
C TYR A 93 -39.64 -2.72 -3.18
N LEU A 94 -40.74 -3.21 -2.60
CA LEU A 94 -40.76 -4.27 -1.60
C LEU A 94 -41.28 -5.55 -2.25
N ASP A 95 -40.38 -6.46 -2.58
CA ASP A 95 -40.71 -7.80 -3.07
C ASP A 95 -40.94 -8.74 -1.89
N VAL A 96 -42.03 -9.50 -1.91
CA VAL A 96 -42.40 -10.46 -0.89
C VAL A 96 -42.39 -11.84 -1.52
N MET A 97 -41.68 -12.77 -0.90
CA MET A 97 -41.62 -14.17 -1.32
C MET A 97 -41.83 -15.08 -0.12
N ASP A 98 -42.58 -16.17 -0.30
CA ASP A 98 -42.67 -17.25 0.69
C ASP A 98 -41.91 -18.49 0.18
N LEU A 99 -40.76 -18.74 0.80
CA LEU A 99 -39.84 -19.85 0.52
C LEU A 99 -39.83 -20.86 1.68
N SER A 100 -40.86 -20.86 2.54
CA SER A 100 -40.90 -21.72 3.73
C SER A 100 -40.80 -23.21 3.40
N ASP A 101 -41.27 -23.64 2.22
CA ASP A 101 -41.17 -25.03 1.77
C ASP A 101 -39.80 -25.38 1.16
N GLN A 102 -38.92 -24.39 0.96
CA GLN A 102 -37.66 -24.53 0.21
C GLN A 102 -36.42 -24.30 1.08
N ILE A 103 -36.52 -23.41 2.08
CA ILE A 103 -35.41 -23.00 2.92
C ILE A 103 -35.83 -23.07 4.39
N SER A 104 -35.02 -23.70 5.24
CA SER A 104 -35.22 -23.73 6.69
C SER A 104 -34.16 -22.89 7.41
N TYR A 105 -34.62 -22.00 8.29
CA TYR A 105 -33.75 -21.22 9.17
C TYR A 105 -32.88 -22.13 10.05
N ASN A 106 -33.43 -23.24 10.53
CA ASN A 106 -32.69 -24.17 11.38
C ASN A 106 -31.51 -24.79 10.63
N ASP A 107 -31.69 -25.14 9.36
CA ASP A 107 -30.62 -25.72 8.54
C ASP A 107 -29.59 -24.66 8.11
N LEU A 108 -30.03 -23.43 7.83
CA LEU A 108 -29.13 -22.29 7.69
C LEU A 108 -28.30 -22.09 8.97
N ALA A 109 -28.92 -22.05 10.15
CA ALA A 109 -28.22 -21.87 11.41
C ALA A 109 -27.23 -23.02 11.70
N LYS A 110 -27.62 -24.28 11.46
CA LYS A 110 -26.72 -25.45 11.61
C LYS A 110 -25.51 -25.39 10.69
N SER A 111 -25.67 -24.88 9.47
CA SER A 111 -24.56 -24.69 8.52
C SER A 111 -23.74 -23.41 8.78
N ASN A 112 -24.07 -22.65 9.83
CA ASN A 112 -23.53 -21.30 10.07
C ASN A 112 -23.74 -20.35 8.88
N PHE A 113 -24.93 -20.46 8.27
CA PHE A 113 -25.37 -19.68 7.12
C PHE A 113 -24.37 -19.81 5.96
N ASP A 114 -24.11 -21.03 5.48
CA ASP A 114 -23.20 -21.24 4.34
C ASP A 114 -23.68 -20.40 3.15
N GLN A 115 -22.74 -19.63 2.60
CA GLN A 115 -22.95 -18.70 1.50
C GLN A 115 -23.55 -19.37 0.26
N LYS A 116 -23.28 -20.67 0.04
CA LYS A 116 -23.86 -21.47 -1.06
C LYS A 116 -25.38 -21.65 -0.98
N LEU A 117 -25.97 -21.40 0.19
CA LEU A 117 -27.42 -21.55 0.39
C LEU A 117 -28.17 -20.26 0.02
N PHE A 118 -27.45 -19.22 -0.44
CA PHE A 118 -28.02 -17.93 -0.82
C PHE A 118 -27.99 -17.74 -2.33
N ASP A 119 -28.81 -18.52 -3.04
CA ASP A 119 -28.98 -18.42 -4.49
C ASP A 119 -29.46 -17.02 -4.89
N ALA A 120 -28.68 -16.36 -5.75
CA ALA A 120 -28.98 -15.02 -6.22
C ALA A 120 -30.28 -14.98 -7.04
N ASP A 121 -30.56 -16.00 -7.85
CA ASP A 121 -31.74 -16.02 -8.73
C ASP A 121 -33.02 -16.34 -7.96
N GLN A 122 -32.89 -17.05 -6.83
CA GLN A 122 -34.01 -17.33 -5.92
C GLN A 122 -34.32 -16.16 -4.99
N LEU A 123 -33.29 -15.51 -4.43
CA LEU A 123 -33.46 -14.51 -3.35
C LEU A 123 -33.49 -13.06 -3.83
N CYS A 124 -32.90 -12.75 -4.99
CA CYS A 124 -32.77 -11.38 -5.47
C CYS A 124 -33.71 -11.15 -6.66
N SER A 125 -34.46 -10.06 -6.63
CA SER A 125 -35.42 -9.74 -7.70
C SER A 125 -34.81 -9.04 -8.90
N LEU A 126 -33.61 -8.45 -8.75
CA LEU A 126 -32.87 -7.87 -9.87
C LEU A 126 -31.78 -8.83 -10.38
N PRO A 127 -31.70 -9.05 -11.70
CA PRO A 127 -30.70 -9.93 -12.30
C PRO A 127 -29.27 -9.46 -11.97
N GLN A 128 -28.31 -10.38 -12.03
CA GLN A 128 -26.90 -9.99 -12.06
C GLN A 128 -26.60 -9.30 -13.39
N VAL A 129 -26.64 -7.97 -13.38
CA VAL A 129 -26.27 -7.20 -14.56
C VAL A 129 -24.89 -6.61 -14.31
N ILE A 130 -23.88 -7.14 -14.98
CA ILE A 130 -22.49 -6.61 -14.91
C ILE A 130 -22.40 -5.27 -15.64
N TYR A 131 -23.36 -4.94 -16.51
CA TYR A 131 -23.42 -3.67 -17.22
C TYR A 131 -24.85 -3.41 -17.69
N ILE A 132 -25.48 -2.29 -17.31
CA ILE A 132 -26.86 -1.99 -17.68
C ILE A 132 -27.01 -1.96 -19.21
N GLN A 133 -27.48 -3.09 -19.76
CA GLN A 133 -27.87 -3.26 -21.17
C GLN A 133 -29.37 -3.03 -21.36
N GLN A 134 -30.12 -2.86 -20.27
CA GLN A 134 -31.58 -2.67 -20.24
C GLN A 134 -31.90 -1.48 -19.33
N GLU A 135 -31.93 -0.28 -19.89
CA GLU A 135 -32.40 0.95 -19.23
C GLU A 135 -33.89 1.17 -19.54
N PRO A 136 -34.69 1.72 -18.60
CA PRO A 136 -34.32 2.19 -17.26
C PRO A 136 -34.19 1.07 -16.21
N VAL A 137 -33.41 1.32 -15.15
CA VAL A 137 -33.20 0.36 -14.04
C VAL A 137 -33.49 1.01 -12.69
N ASP A 138 -34.24 0.34 -11.83
CA ASP A 138 -34.58 0.83 -10.49
C ASP A 138 -33.35 1.01 -9.61
N VAL A 139 -33.32 2.09 -8.83
CA VAL A 139 -32.22 2.36 -7.89
C VAL A 139 -32.24 1.40 -6.70
N CYS A 140 -33.43 1.11 -6.15
CA CYS A 140 -33.57 0.41 -4.87
C CYS A 140 -34.66 -0.67 -4.92
N ARG A 141 -34.29 -1.89 -4.48
CA ARG A 141 -35.25 -2.96 -4.18
C ARG A 141 -34.92 -3.65 -2.87
N PHE A 142 -35.95 -3.88 -2.07
CA PHE A 142 -35.89 -4.69 -0.85
C PHE A 142 -36.71 -5.95 -1.11
N SER A 143 -36.15 -7.12 -0.81
CA SER A 143 -36.87 -8.39 -0.91
C SER A 143 -36.96 -9.05 0.45
N VAL A 144 -38.17 -9.29 0.94
CA VAL A 144 -38.45 -10.04 2.15
C VAL A 144 -38.86 -11.46 1.77
N ASN A 145 -38.01 -12.42 2.13
CA ASN A 145 -38.20 -13.83 1.86
C ASN A 145 -38.53 -14.54 3.17
N PHE A 146 -39.78 -14.93 3.35
CA PHE A 146 -40.16 -15.77 4.49
C PHE A 146 -39.64 -17.18 4.27
N ILE A 147 -39.02 -17.77 5.29
CA ILE A 147 -38.49 -19.13 5.29
C ILE A 147 -39.04 -19.88 6.49
N ASP A 148 -38.88 -21.21 6.53
CA ASP A 148 -39.32 -21.99 7.68
C ASP A 148 -38.53 -21.56 8.93
N GLY A 149 -39.24 -21.04 9.93
CA GLY A 149 -38.67 -20.51 11.18
C GLY A 149 -37.86 -19.21 11.05
N GLY A 150 -37.94 -18.46 9.94
CA GLY A 150 -37.12 -17.27 9.76
C GLY A 150 -37.57 -16.32 8.66
N VAL A 151 -36.78 -15.25 8.46
CA VAL A 151 -36.92 -14.31 7.35
C VAL A 151 -35.56 -13.86 6.83
N ILE A 152 -35.43 -13.77 5.51
CA ILE A 152 -34.25 -13.25 4.81
C ILE A 152 -34.63 -11.93 4.13
N LEU A 153 -34.04 -10.84 4.61
CA LEU A 153 -34.17 -9.52 4.00
C LEU A 153 -32.98 -9.26 3.08
N VAL A 154 -33.26 -9.07 1.79
CA VAL A 154 -32.27 -8.70 0.77
C VAL A 154 -32.43 -7.22 0.44
N VAL A 155 -31.34 -6.46 0.55
CA VAL A 155 -31.31 -5.04 0.20
C VAL A 155 -30.41 -4.83 -1.00
N GLN A 156 -30.99 -4.30 -2.07
CA GLN A 156 -30.36 -4.10 -3.36
C GLN A 156 -30.41 -2.61 -3.71
N ILE A 157 -29.26 -1.93 -3.64
CA ILE A 157 -29.18 -0.51 -4.00
C ILE A 157 -28.03 -0.29 -4.97
N LEU A 158 -28.28 0.51 -6.00
CA LEU A 158 -27.32 0.79 -7.06
C LEU A 158 -26.11 1.58 -6.54
N HIS A 159 -24.91 1.05 -6.77
CA HIS A 159 -23.66 1.63 -6.26
C HIS A 159 -23.33 3.02 -6.85
N THR A 160 -23.85 3.34 -8.04
CA THR A 160 -23.70 4.66 -8.66
C THR A 160 -24.33 5.79 -7.84
N VAL A 161 -25.35 5.51 -7.02
CA VAL A 161 -26.04 6.56 -6.23
C VAL A 161 -25.64 6.60 -4.77
N ILE A 162 -25.05 5.52 -4.25
CA ILE A 162 -24.82 5.34 -2.82
C ILE A 162 -23.63 4.40 -2.59
N ASP A 163 -22.78 4.75 -1.62
CA ASP A 163 -21.68 3.87 -1.21
C ASP A 163 -22.06 2.96 -0.03
N GLY A 164 -21.09 2.17 0.43
CA GLY A 164 -21.29 1.23 1.52
C GLY A 164 -21.73 1.88 2.84
N HIS A 165 -21.28 3.10 3.12
CA HIS A 165 -21.71 3.86 4.30
C HIS A 165 -23.14 4.36 4.13
N GLY A 166 -23.47 4.91 2.96
CA GLY A 166 -24.83 5.35 2.65
C GLY A 166 -25.85 4.21 2.74
N VAL A 167 -25.54 3.01 2.23
CA VAL A 167 -26.45 1.85 2.34
C VAL A 167 -26.62 1.42 3.80
N THR A 168 -25.57 1.51 4.62
CA THR A 168 -25.64 1.20 6.05
C THR A 168 -26.53 2.21 6.78
N GLU A 169 -26.45 3.50 6.45
CA GLU A 169 -27.33 4.52 7.01
C GLU A 169 -28.78 4.35 6.53
N CYS A 170 -29.00 3.98 5.27
CA CYS A 170 -30.31 3.60 4.76
C CYS A 170 -30.93 2.45 5.57
N LEU A 171 -30.14 1.44 5.92
CA LEU A 171 -30.57 0.31 6.76
C LEU A 171 -30.89 0.76 8.19
N ASN A 172 -30.09 1.66 8.79
CA ASN A 172 -30.39 2.23 10.12
C ASN A 172 -31.75 2.94 10.12
N ILE A 173 -31.98 3.82 9.15
CA ILE A 173 -33.23 4.57 9.00
C ILE A 173 -34.40 3.61 8.78
N PHE A 174 -34.22 2.61 7.92
CA PHE A 174 -35.24 1.60 7.66
C PHE A 174 -35.59 0.78 8.90
N ALA A 175 -34.59 0.31 9.65
CA ALA A 175 -34.81 -0.45 10.89
C ALA A 175 -35.55 0.40 11.93
N GLU A 176 -35.17 1.68 12.08
CA GLU A 176 -35.88 2.62 12.97
C GLU A 176 -37.34 2.81 12.55
N ASN A 177 -37.59 3.07 11.27
CA ASN A 177 -38.95 3.24 10.75
C ASN A 177 -39.77 1.94 10.91
N PHE A 178 -39.14 0.78 10.77
CA PHE A 178 -39.80 -0.50 10.95
C PHE A 178 -40.23 -0.74 12.40
N ARG A 179 -39.38 -0.41 13.39
CA ARG A 179 -39.78 -0.42 14.81
C ARG A 179 -40.94 0.54 15.08
N LYS A 180 -40.87 1.77 14.58
CA LYS A 180 -41.92 2.76 14.76
C LYS A 180 -43.26 2.33 14.12
N ALA A 181 -43.21 1.65 12.98
CA ALA A 181 -44.40 1.05 12.35
C ALA A 181 -44.99 -0.08 13.21
N GLN A 182 -44.15 -0.92 13.84
CA GLN A 182 -44.59 -1.95 14.78
C GLN A 182 -45.28 -1.37 16.02
N GLU A 183 -44.77 -0.25 16.53
CA GLU A 183 -45.32 0.49 17.67
C GLU A 183 -46.57 1.31 17.31
N GLY A 184 -46.98 1.33 16.04
CA GLY A 184 -48.11 2.13 15.56
C GLY A 184 -47.85 3.64 15.51
N GLN A 185 -46.59 4.07 15.64
CA GLN A 185 -46.20 5.48 15.53
C GLN A 185 -46.15 5.96 14.08
N LEU A 186 -45.92 5.04 13.15
CA LEU A 186 -45.99 5.26 11.70
C LEU A 186 -47.11 4.39 11.12
N GLY A 187 -47.81 4.89 10.11
CA GLY A 187 -48.94 4.19 9.47
C GLY A 187 -49.27 4.77 8.09
N HIS A 188 -50.35 4.30 7.48
CA HIS A 188 -50.91 4.85 6.23
C HIS A 188 -52.05 5.84 6.54
N PRO A 189 -52.31 6.90 5.72
CA PRO A 189 -51.74 7.26 4.43
C PRO A 189 -50.67 8.37 4.53
N LEU A 190 -49.58 8.19 3.81
CA LEU A 190 -48.44 9.09 3.83
C LEU A 190 -48.55 10.02 2.63
N GLU A 191 -49.01 11.25 2.86
CA GLU A 191 -48.93 12.28 1.83
C GLU A 191 -47.48 12.42 1.40
N THR A 192 -47.24 12.33 0.10
CA THR A 192 -45.93 12.60 -0.47
C THR A 192 -45.69 14.11 -0.38
N PRO A 193 -44.75 14.60 0.46
CA PRO A 193 -44.35 16.00 0.45
C PRO A 193 -44.15 16.52 -0.96
N LYS A 194 -44.70 17.72 -1.22
CA LYS A 194 -44.53 18.43 -2.50
C LYS A 194 -43.18 19.13 -2.60
N GLU A 195 -42.45 19.23 -1.49
CA GLU A 195 -41.11 19.79 -1.47
C GLU A 195 -40.17 18.89 -2.29
N VAL A 196 -39.42 19.53 -3.19
CA VAL A 196 -38.44 18.83 -4.03
C VAL A 196 -37.18 18.62 -3.21
N TYR A 197 -36.75 17.37 -3.05
CA TYR A 197 -35.43 17.08 -2.51
C TYR A 197 -34.36 17.50 -3.53
N ILE A 198 -33.53 18.47 -3.19
CA ILE A 198 -32.47 18.97 -4.08
C ILE A 198 -31.11 18.57 -3.51
N SER A 199 -30.31 17.88 -4.32
CA SER A 199 -28.92 17.55 -3.99
C SER A 199 -28.03 17.67 -5.21
N ASP A 200 -27.25 18.75 -5.26
CA ASP A 200 -26.20 18.92 -6.26
C ASP A 200 -24.87 18.38 -5.75
N ARG A 201 -24.57 17.11 -6.02
CA ARG A 201 -23.32 16.50 -5.56
C ARG A 201 -22.10 16.99 -6.34
N THR A 202 -22.27 17.60 -7.51
CA THR A 202 -21.14 18.20 -8.25
C THR A 202 -20.59 19.42 -7.52
N ALA A 203 -21.45 20.16 -6.81
CA ALA A 203 -21.02 21.27 -5.95
C ALA A 203 -20.40 20.78 -4.62
N LEU A 204 -20.85 19.65 -4.09
CA LEU A 204 -20.36 19.09 -2.82
C LEU A 204 -19.02 18.36 -2.97
N VAL A 205 -18.85 17.63 -4.08
CA VAL A 205 -17.66 16.85 -4.40
C VAL A 205 -17.02 17.48 -5.64
N SER A 206 -16.14 18.46 -5.38
CA SER A 206 -15.45 19.19 -6.46
C SER A 206 -13.93 19.18 -6.30
N GLY A 207 -13.25 19.17 -7.45
CA GLY A 207 -11.82 19.42 -7.57
C GLY A 207 -11.42 20.88 -7.31
N GLY A 208 -12.39 21.78 -7.17
CA GLY A 208 -12.15 23.20 -6.87
C GLY A 208 -11.46 23.95 -8.02
N GLY A 209 -11.71 23.54 -9.27
CA GLY A 209 -11.14 24.16 -10.47
C GLY A 209 -9.71 23.75 -10.80
N ARG A 210 -9.11 22.80 -10.06
CA ARG A 210 -7.81 22.19 -10.38
C ARG A 210 -7.89 21.39 -11.69
N VAL A 211 -6.73 20.97 -12.23
CA VAL A 211 -6.67 20.13 -13.44
C VAL A 211 -6.70 18.64 -13.10
N GLY A 212 -6.14 18.23 -11.95
CA GLY A 212 -5.94 16.82 -11.61
C GLY A 212 -4.85 16.17 -12.46
N ALA A 213 -4.12 15.19 -11.92
CA ALA A 213 -3.07 14.49 -12.67
C ALA A 213 -3.17 12.98 -12.44
N ILE A 214 -3.40 12.19 -13.51
CA ILE A 214 -3.60 10.74 -13.42
C ILE A 214 -2.41 10.01 -12.78
N GLU A 215 -1.21 10.59 -12.91
CA GLU A 215 0.04 10.09 -12.36
C GLU A 215 0.04 10.06 -10.82
N ASN A 216 -0.79 10.90 -10.17
CA ASN A 216 -0.98 10.91 -8.72
C ASN A 216 -1.94 9.80 -8.22
N HIS A 217 -2.56 9.10 -9.17
CA HIS A 217 -3.69 8.19 -8.98
C HIS A 217 -3.38 6.80 -9.59
N PRO A 218 -2.36 6.08 -9.09
CA PRO A 218 -1.90 4.81 -9.69
C PRO A 218 -2.97 3.72 -9.69
N ALA A 219 -3.99 3.82 -8.84
CA ALA A 219 -5.14 2.91 -8.83
C ALA A 219 -6.09 3.12 -10.03
N PHE A 220 -5.92 4.21 -10.77
CA PHE A 220 -6.84 4.64 -11.82
C PHE A 220 -6.14 4.73 -13.18
N THR A 221 -6.91 4.58 -14.26
CA THR A 221 -6.49 4.80 -15.65
C THR A 221 -7.64 5.46 -16.42
N THR A 222 -7.32 6.15 -17.52
CA THR A 222 -8.29 6.83 -18.40
C THR A 222 -8.46 6.17 -19.78
N SER A 223 -7.90 4.97 -19.97
CA SER A 223 -7.94 4.26 -21.26
C SER A 223 -9.37 3.86 -21.69
N ALA A 224 -9.60 3.85 -23.02
CA ALA A 224 -10.86 3.41 -23.62
C ALA A 224 -11.21 1.97 -23.22
N PHE A 225 -12.49 1.70 -22.98
CA PHE A 225 -12.99 0.41 -22.48
C PHE A 225 -12.67 -0.73 -23.47
N ALA A 226 -11.76 -1.63 -23.12
CA ALA A 226 -11.73 -2.96 -23.73
C ALA A 226 -12.79 -3.80 -23.00
N HIS A 227 -13.74 -4.36 -23.75
CA HIS A 227 -14.72 -5.29 -23.20
C HIS A 227 -13.98 -6.54 -22.73
N GLY A 228 -13.55 -6.52 -21.47
CA GLY A 228 -12.90 -7.62 -20.80
C GLY A 228 -13.90 -8.77 -20.69
N ASN A 229 -13.83 -9.69 -21.64
CA ASN A 229 -14.46 -10.98 -21.56
C ASN A 229 -13.85 -11.73 -20.36
N ILE A 230 -14.56 -11.80 -19.23
CA ILE A 230 -14.31 -12.84 -18.23
C ILE A 230 -14.85 -14.15 -18.84
N LYS A 231 -14.09 -14.72 -19.79
CA LYS A 231 -14.48 -15.94 -20.50
C LYS A 231 -13.84 -17.15 -19.83
N GLY A 232 -14.69 -18.07 -19.37
CA GLY A 232 -14.40 -19.50 -19.43
C GLY A 232 -13.70 -20.17 -18.25
N VAL A 233 -13.51 -19.49 -17.10
CA VAL A 233 -13.07 -20.18 -15.86
C VAL A 233 -14.29 -20.43 -14.98
N GLU A 234 -14.37 -21.58 -14.32
CA GLU A 234 -15.40 -21.83 -13.30
C GLU A 234 -14.97 -21.13 -12.00
N HIS A 235 -15.80 -20.24 -11.47
CA HIS A 235 -15.49 -19.46 -10.26
C HIS A 235 -16.40 -19.89 -9.13
N ALA A 236 -15.88 -19.86 -7.91
CA ALA A 236 -16.69 -20.06 -6.72
C ALA A 236 -16.51 -18.91 -5.74
N CYS A 237 -17.61 -18.46 -5.16
CA CYS A 237 -17.58 -17.64 -3.96
C CYS A 237 -17.50 -18.57 -2.74
N ARG A 238 -16.59 -18.28 -1.82
CA ARG A 238 -16.40 -19.04 -0.57
C ARG A 238 -16.30 -18.08 0.61
N THR A 239 -16.99 -18.44 1.70
CA THR A 239 -16.90 -17.73 2.98
C THR A 239 -15.86 -18.38 3.86
N PHE A 240 -15.04 -17.55 4.50
CA PHE A 240 -14.07 -17.95 5.48
C PHE A 240 -14.27 -17.13 6.76
N ARG A 241 -13.74 -17.64 7.86
CA ARG A 241 -13.84 -17.02 9.18
C ARG A 241 -12.47 -16.98 9.85
N ILE A 242 -12.16 -15.88 10.52
CA ILE A 242 -11.04 -15.78 11.47
C ILE A 242 -11.64 -15.53 12.85
N GLY A 243 -11.45 -16.48 13.76
CA GLY A 243 -11.92 -16.35 15.13
C GLY A 243 -11.27 -15.17 15.86
N ARG A 244 -11.92 -14.63 16.89
CA ARG A 244 -11.43 -13.45 17.64
C ARG A 244 -9.99 -13.63 18.16
N ALA A 245 -9.66 -14.79 18.73
CA ALA A 245 -8.30 -15.08 19.20
C ALA A 245 -7.29 -15.09 18.04
N ALA A 246 -7.64 -15.71 16.92
CA ALA A 246 -6.81 -15.72 15.72
C ALA A 246 -6.64 -14.32 15.11
N LEU A 247 -7.62 -13.42 15.23
CA LEU A 247 -7.47 -12.01 14.83
C LEU A 247 -6.44 -11.27 15.69
N VAL A 248 -6.43 -11.53 17.00
CA VAL A 248 -5.43 -10.94 17.92
C VAL A 248 -4.04 -11.45 17.54
N ASP A 249 -3.89 -12.75 17.30
CA ASP A 249 -2.63 -13.36 16.88
C ASP A 249 -2.19 -12.88 15.49
N LEU A 250 -3.13 -12.72 14.56
CA LEU A 250 -2.89 -12.18 13.23
C LEU A 250 -2.40 -10.75 13.32
N LYS A 251 -3.10 -9.90 14.08
CA LYS A 251 -2.67 -8.52 14.30
C LYS A 251 -1.28 -8.49 14.91
N LYS A 252 -0.99 -9.33 15.91
CA LYS A 252 0.36 -9.43 16.49
C LYS A 252 1.42 -9.87 15.47
N ALA A 253 1.10 -10.81 14.60
CA ALA A 253 2.02 -11.32 13.58
C ALA A 253 2.28 -10.31 12.44
N ALA A 254 1.25 -9.55 12.06
CA ALA A 254 1.30 -8.51 11.05
C ALA A 254 1.82 -7.17 11.58
N SER A 255 1.73 -6.93 12.90
CA SER A 255 2.24 -5.71 13.51
C SER A 255 3.76 -5.60 13.35
N PRO A 256 4.28 -4.38 13.20
CA PRO A 256 5.69 -4.11 13.41
C PRO A 256 6.11 -4.65 14.77
N GLU A 257 7.18 -5.42 14.78
CA GLU A 257 7.52 -6.30 15.87
C GLU A 257 8.13 -5.45 17.05
N PHE A 258 8.83 -4.33 16.80
CA PHE A 258 9.00 -3.15 17.70
C PHE A 258 8.53 -1.94 16.84
N PRO A 259 7.52 -1.16 17.24
CA PRO A 259 7.18 0.10 16.55
C PRO A 259 8.24 1.19 16.90
N ARG A 260 8.70 2.01 15.94
CA ARG A 260 9.75 3.06 16.16
C ARG A 260 9.15 4.36 16.65
N HIS A 261 7.95 4.64 16.16
CA HIS A 261 7.13 5.78 16.54
C HIS A 261 5.79 5.29 17.09
N SER A 262 5.10 6.13 17.87
CA SER A 262 3.70 5.87 18.27
C SER A 262 2.79 5.61 17.07
N ASP A 263 3.17 6.15 15.90
CA ASP A 263 2.43 6.03 14.67
C ASP A 263 2.71 4.74 13.90
N ASP A 264 3.67 3.90 14.30
CA ASP A 264 3.99 2.63 13.62
C ASP A 264 3.05 1.49 14.04
N TRP A 265 1.76 1.80 14.17
CA TRP A 265 0.71 0.84 14.46
C TRP A 265 0.01 0.41 13.16
N ILE A 266 -0.46 -0.83 13.14
CA ILE A 266 -1.41 -1.31 12.13
C ILE A 266 -2.78 -1.56 12.77
N SER A 267 -3.84 -1.44 11.98
CA SER A 267 -5.17 -1.87 12.39
C SER A 267 -5.34 -3.39 12.27
N THR A 268 -6.38 -3.92 12.89
CA THR A 268 -6.84 -5.29 12.63
C THR A 268 -7.19 -5.48 11.14
N GLY A 269 -7.77 -4.46 10.51
CA GLY A 269 -8.10 -4.47 9.08
C GLY A 269 -6.87 -4.64 8.19
N ASP A 270 -5.75 -3.99 8.52
CA ASP A 270 -4.50 -4.11 7.73
C ASP A 270 -3.94 -5.53 7.82
N GLY A 271 -4.04 -6.15 9.00
CA GLY A 271 -3.64 -7.54 9.19
C GLY A 271 -4.51 -8.52 8.41
N ILE A 272 -5.82 -8.30 8.39
CA ILE A 272 -6.79 -9.10 7.59
C ILE A 272 -6.49 -8.94 6.10
N ALA A 273 -6.38 -7.70 5.61
CA ALA A 273 -6.10 -7.39 4.21
C ALA A 273 -4.76 -7.99 3.76
N ALA A 274 -3.69 -7.83 4.56
CA ALA A 274 -2.38 -8.41 4.27
C ALA A 274 -2.40 -9.95 4.23
N LEU A 275 -3.13 -10.60 5.15
CA LEU A 275 -3.26 -12.06 5.15
C LEU A 275 -3.97 -12.55 3.89
N ILE A 276 -5.11 -11.93 3.56
CA ILE A 276 -5.92 -12.33 2.41
C ILE A 276 -5.14 -12.07 1.12
N TRP A 277 -4.53 -10.90 0.97
CA TRP A 277 -3.69 -10.55 -0.16
C TRP A 277 -2.60 -11.59 -0.37
N ARG A 278 -1.74 -11.79 0.62
CA ARG A 278 -0.69 -12.82 0.57
C ARG A 278 -1.25 -14.18 0.16
N SER A 279 -2.30 -14.64 0.83
CA SER A 279 -2.73 -16.03 0.73
C SER A 279 -3.39 -16.32 -0.62
N ILE A 280 -4.17 -15.38 -1.18
CA ILE A 280 -4.73 -15.53 -2.53
C ILE A 280 -3.61 -15.59 -3.57
N LEU A 281 -2.61 -14.71 -3.52
CA LEU A 281 -1.54 -14.70 -4.53
C LEU A 281 -0.64 -15.95 -4.41
N VAL A 282 -0.37 -16.42 -3.19
CA VAL A 282 0.31 -17.71 -2.97
C VAL A 282 -0.48 -18.86 -3.58
N ALA A 283 -1.80 -18.86 -3.37
CA ALA A 283 -2.68 -19.89 -3.90
C ALA A 283 -2.72 -19.87 -5.44
N ARG A 284 -2.79 -18.68 -6.07
CA ARG A 284 -2.73 -18.53 -7.53
C ARG A 284 -1.39 -19.01 -8.11
N HIS A 285 -0.27 -18.72 -7.43
CA HIS A 285 1.03 -19.24 -7.85
C HIS A 285 1.08 -20.77 -7.81
N ARG A 286 0.59 -21.38 -6.73
CA ARG A 286 0.50 -22.86 -6.61
C ARG A 286 -0.44 -23.49 -7.63
N ALA A 287 -1.51 -22.78 -8.00
CA ALA A 287 -2.44 -23.20 -9.05
C ALA A 287 -1.87 -22.99 -10.47
N GLY A 288 -0.66 -22.44 -10.62
CA GLY A 288 -0.01 -22.20 -11.92
C GLY A 288 -0.52 -20.96 -12.66
N VAL A 289 -1.24 -20.06 -11.99
CA VAL A 289 -1.84 -18.86 -12.58
C VAL A 289 -0.91 -17.64 -12.48
N LEU A 290 -0.09 -17.55 -11.42
CA LEU A 290 0.79 -16.42 -11.15
C LEU A 290 2.28 -16.83 -11.26
N PRO A 291 3.07 -16.23 -12.16
CA PRO A 291 4.53 -16.42 -12.21
C PRO A 291 5.26 -15.92 -10.95
N ALA A 292 6.43 -16.51 -10.64
CA ALA A 292 7.17 -16.19 -9.42
C ALA A 292 7.83 -14.79 -9.41
N ASP A 293 8.08 -14.23 -10.59
CA ASP A 293 8.68 -12.93 -10.85
C ASP A 293 7.64 -11.81 -11.05
N SER A 294 6.35 -12.12 -10.86
CA SER A 294 5.27 -11.13 -10.98
C SER A 294 5.23 -10.15 -9.81
N ASP A 295 4.75 -8.95 -10.09
CA ASP A 295 4.26 -8.06 -9.05
C ASP A 295 2.88 -8.53 -8.57
N ALA A 296 2.61 -8.36 -7.28
CA ALA A 296 1.31 -8.57 -6.68
C ALA A 296 0.68 -7.21 -6.38
N THR A 297 -0.62 -7.08 -6.62
CA THR A 297 -1.37 -5.83 -6.45
C THR A 297 -2.60 -6.06 -5.59
N ILE A 298 -2.89 -5.12 -4.68
CA ILE A 298 -4.17 -5.03 -3.97
C ILE A 298 -4.76 -3.63 -4.16
N GLY A 299 -6.04 -3.60 -4.53
CA GLY A 299 -6.85 -2.38 -4.51
C GLY A 299 -7.76 -2.35 -3.28
N GLU A 300 -7.73 -1.28 -2.49
CA GLU A 300 -8.57 -1.12 -1.29
C GLU A 300 -9.25 0.28 -1.26
N PRO A 301 -10.57 0.36 -1.02
CA PRO A 301 -11.24 1.62 -0.74
C PRO A 301 -10.87 2.13 0.66
N VAL A 302 -10.47 3.38 0.72
CA VAL A 302 -10.32 4.13 1.97
C VAL A 302 -11.42 5.15 2.07
N ASP A 303 -12.29 4.92 3.03
CA ASP A 303 -13.28 5.90 3.41
C ASP A 303 -12.75 6.83 4.50
N ARG A 304 -12.73 8.13 4.19
CA ARG A 304 -12.36 9.21 5.09
C ARG A 304 -13.26 10.42 4.80
N PRO A 305 -14.57 10.31 5.08
CA PRO A 305 -15.54 11.29 4.62
C PRO A 305 -15.34 12.65 5.31
N GLY A 306 -14.70 12.65 6.49
CA GLY A 306 -14.28 13.87 7.20
C GLY A 306 -13.23 14.71 6.46
N LEU A 307 -12.47 14.15 5.51
CA LEU A 307 -11.46 14.92 4.76
C LEU A 307 -12.09 15.93 3.79
N LEU A 308 -13.29 15.66 3.29
CA LEU A 308 -13.98 16.54 2.35
C LEU A 308 -14.99 17.48 3.02
N ALA A 309 -15.18 17.36 4.34
CA ALA A 309 -16.16 18.13 5.11
C ALA A 309 -17.58 18.07 4.51
N LEU A 310 -17.97 16.91 3.97
CA LEU A 310 -19.30 16.70 3.39
C LEU A 310 -20.40 16.85 4.47
N PRO A 311 -21.60 17.34 4.08
CA PRO A 311 -22.73 17.45 5.00
C PRO A 311 -23.07 16.08 5.59
N LYS A 312 -23.56 16.04 6.83
CA LYS A 312 -23.98 14.79 7.47
C LYS A 312 -25.51 14.77 7.63
N PRO A 313 -26.22 13.72 7.15
CA PRO A 313 -25.68 12.59 6.40
C PRO A 313 -25.38 12.96 4.94
N TYR A 314 -24.29 12.40 4.40
CA TYR A 314 -24.01 12.37 2.96
C TYR A 314 -24.14 10.92 2.50
N PHE A 315 -24.91 10.70 1.44
CA PHE A 315 -25.21 9.35 0.95
C PHE A 315 -24.43 8.96 -0.31
N GLY A 316 -23.85 9.92 -1.04
CA GLY A 316 -23.15 9.61 -2.30
C GLY A 316 -21.84 8.88 -2.11
N ASN A 317 -21.14 8.61 -3.21
CA ASN A 317 -19.84 7.95 -3.16
C ASN A 317 -18.74 8.91 -2.68
N ALA A 318 -18.02 8.55 -1.60
CA ALA A 318 -16.94 9.36 -1.05
C ALA A 318 -15.73 8.56 -0.54
N PHE A 319 -15.24 7.59 -1.31
CA PHE A 319 -14.09 6.75 -0.94
C PHE A 319 -13.01 6.71 -2.02
N TYR A 320 -11.74 6.76 -1.59
CA TYR A 320 -10.59 6.73 -2.49
C TYR A 320 -10.03 5.30 -2.63
N ILE A 321 -9.93 4.78 -3.85
CA ILE A 321 -9.27 3.49 -4.09
C ILE A 321 -7.75 3.69 -4.10
N MET A 322 -7.08 2.99 -3.21
CA MET A 322 -5.62 2.88 -3.21
C MET A 322 -5.20 1.67 -4.02
N ARG A 323 -3.97 1.71 -4.53
CA ARG A 323 -3.30 0.58 -5.16
C ARG A 323 -1.97 0.40 -4.45
N THR A 324 -1.77 -0.78 -3.87
CA THR A 324 -0.51 -1.18 -3.26
C THR A 324 0.09 -2.30 -4.10
N ASP A 325 1.33 -2.11 -4.55
CA ASP A 325 2.08 -3.09 -5.32
C ASP A 325 3.26 -3.63 -4.48
N MET A 326 3.56 -4.91 -4.63
CA MET A 326 4.70 -5.56 -3.98
C MET A 326 5.19 -6.74 -4.83
N PRO A 327 6.51 -6.94 -5.00
CA PRO A 327 7.01 -8.13 -5.67
C PRO A 327 6.48 -9.40 -5.00
N PHE A 328 5.96 -10.36 -5.76
CA PHE A 328 5.36 -11.58 -5.21
C PHE A 328 6.32 -12.34 -4.28
N GLY A 329 7.60 -12.44 -4.64
CA GLY A 329 8.63 -13.03 -3.78
C GLY A 329 8.78 -12.33 -2.42
N ALA A 330 8.58 -11.02 -2.35
CA ALA A 330 8.63 -10.27 -1.10
C ALA A 330 7.35 -10.47 -0.27
N LEU A 331 6.17 -10.52 -0.92
CA LEU A 331 4.88 -10.81 -0.28
C LEU A 331 4.84 -12.20 0.37
N THR A 332 5.51 -13.18 -0.26
CA THR A 332 5.55 -14.58 0.23
C THR A 332 6.62 -14.86 1.28
N SER A 333 7.48 -13.89 1.60
CA SER A 333 8.53 -14.03 2.61
C SER A 333 7.99 -14.56 3.95
N PRO A 334 8.46 -15.71 4.46
CA PRO A 334 7.94 -16.33 5.68
C PRO A 334 8.07 -15.45 6.93
N HIS A 335 9.11 -14.61 6.98
CA HIS A 335 9.45 -13.83 8.16
C HIS A 335 8.90 -12.40 8.12
N ALA A 336 8.78 -11.80 6.93
CA ALA A 336 8.46 -10.38 6.80
C ALA A 336 7.25 -10.07 5.92
N GLY A 337 6.86 -10.96 4.99
CA GLY A 337 5.90 -10.64 3.93
C GLY A 337 4.57 -10.09 4.46
N LEU A 338 3.99 -10.76 5.47
CA LEU A 338 2.75 -10.32 6.12
C LEU A 338 2.89 -8.96 6.83
N ARG A 339 4.03 -8.71 7.49
CA ARG A 339 4.30 -7.44 8.20
C ARG A 339 4.50 -6.30 7.22
N THR A 340 5.31 -6.52 6.19
CA THR A 340 5.60 -5.52 5.17
C THR A 340 4.33 -5.16 4.40
N ALA A 341 3.53 -6.15 4.00
CA ALA A 341 2.24 -5.92 3.37
C ALA A 341 1.29 -5.07 4.25
N ALA A 342 1.12 -5.43 5.53
CA ALA A 342 0.28 -4.66 6.46
C ALA A 342 0.80 -3.22 6.67
N SER A 343 2.12 -3.04 6.69
CA SER A 343 2.75 -1.73 6.87
C SER A 343 2.59 -0.84 5.63
N LEU A 344 2.72 -1.41 4.43
CA LEU A 344 2.47 -0.71 3.16
C LEU A 344 1.00 -0.28 3.05
N LEU A 345 0.06 -1.18 3.32
CA LEU A 345 -1.37 -0.88 3.35
C LEU A 345 -1.67 0.28 4.32
N ARG A 346 -1.12 0.23 5.54
CA ARG A 346 -1.26 1.31 6.53
C ARG A 346 -0.66 2.63 6.04
N ALA A 347 0.49 2.60 5.38
CA ALA A 347 1.13 3.78 4.82
C ALA A 347 0.27 4.42 3.73
N ASP A 348 -0.29 3.60 2.83
CA ASP A 348 -1.22 4.07 1.80
C ASP A 348 -2.46 4.70 2.43
N VAL A 349 -3.09 4.04 3.42
CA VAL A 349 -4.25 4.61 4.14
C VAL A 349 -3.90 5.98 4.71
N LYS A 350 -2.73 6.14 5.33
CA LYS A 350 -2.26 7.42 5.87
C LYS A 350 -2.04 8.46 4.78
N GLY A 351 -1.54 8.06 3.62
CA GLY A 351 -1.28 8.91 2.46
C GLY A 351 -2.54 9.42 1.73
N VAL A 352 -3.74 8.96 2.09
CA VAL A 352 -5.00 9.53 1.58
C VAL A 352 -5.31 10.85 2.30
N THR A 353 -5.15 11.96 1.58
CA THR A 353 -5.40 13.33 2.04
C THR A 353 -6.57 13.96 1.28
N ALA A 354 -7.13 15.05 1.83
CA ALA A 354 -8.17 15.83 1.16
C ALA A 354 -7.69 16.36 -0.21
N ASP A 355 -6.45 16.82 -0.29
CA ASP A 355 -5.87 17.30 -1.54
C ASP A 355 -5.74 16.21 -2.59
N ARG A 356 -5.34 14.99 -2.18
CA ARG A 356 -5.26 13.85 -3.08
C ARG A 356 -6.65 13.46 -3.61
N ILE A 357 -7.67 13.49 -2.77
CA ILE A 357 -9.05 13.23 -3.22
C ILE A 357 -9.50 14.33 -4.18
N ARG A 358 -9.27 15.61 -3.86
CA ARG A 358 -9.63 16.72 -4.75
C ARG A 358 -8.90 16.69 -6.08
N ASP A 359 -7.65 16.23 -6.12
CA ASP A 359 -6.90 16.03 -7.36
C ASP A 359 -7.56 14.98 -8.26
N LEU A 360 -8.04 13.87 -7.68
CA LEU A 360 -8.76 12.83 -8.40
C LEU A 360 -10.09 13.35 -8.96
N VAL A 361 -10.85 14.07 -8.13
CA VAL A 361 -12.14 14.64 -8.55
C VAL A 361 -11.92 15.68 -9.66
N ALA A 362 -10.88 16.52 -9.55
CA ALA A 362 -10.51 17.49 -10.58
C ALA A 362 -10.16 16.82 -11.92
N LEU A 363 -9.47 15.68 -11.86
CA LEU A 363 -9.20 14.86 -13.04
C LEU A 363 -10.51 14.38 -13.66
N MET A 364 -11.40 13.78 -12.85
CA MET A 364 -12.69 13.23 -13.31
C MET A 364 -13.61 14.28 -13.93
N GLU A 365 -13.60 15.51 -13.41
CA GLU A 365 -14.34 16.67 -13.96
C GLU A 365 -13.93 16.98 -15.42
N ARG A 366 -12.70 16.64 -15.83
CA ARG A 366 -12.10 17.07 -17.11
C ARG A 366 -11.85 15.95 -18.11
N ILE A 367 -12.22 14.71 -17.80
CA ILE A 367 -12.01 13.58 -18.72
C ILE A 367 -12.78 13.81 -20.04
N ARG A 368 -12.09 13.51 -21.15
CA ARG A 368 -12.60 13.68 -22.53
C ARG A 368 -13.78 12.76 -22.84
N LEU A 369 -14.49 13.12 -23.90
CA LEU A 369 -15.76 12.52 -24.33
C LEU A 369 -15.71 11.03 -24.69
N ASP A 370 -14.53 10.45 -24.90
CA ASP A 370 -14.27 9.06 -25.30
C ASP A 370 -13.57 8.21 -24.21
N SER A 371 -13.32 8.81 -23.05
CA SER A 371 -12.51 8.24 -21.95
C SER A 371 -13.28 8.22 -20.63
N HIS A 372 -13.02 7.27 -19.74
CA HIS A 372 -13.59 7.23 -18.39
C HIS A 372 -12.53 6.76 -17.39
N THR A 373 -12.63 7.18 -16.14
CA THR A 373 -11.76 6.66 -15.08
C THR A 373 -12.17 5.23 -14.74
N ARG A 374 -11.23 4.29 -14.72
CA ARG A 374 -11.44 2.92 -14.22
C ARG A 374 -10.25 2.44 -13.39
N LEU A 375 -10.37 1.29 -12.75
CA LEU A 375 -9.27 0.68 -12.00
C LEU A 375 -8.15 0.23 -12.95
N SER A 376 -6.92 0.64 -12.67
CA SER A 376 -5.74 0.36 -13.52
C SER A 376 -5.31 -1.11 -13.52
N PHE A 377 -5.74 -1.88 -12.53
CA PHE A 377 -5.40 -3.29 -12.32
C PHE A 377 -6.60 -4.22 -12.58
N GLN A 378 -7.67 -3.72 -13.20
CA GLN A 378 -8.88 -4.50 -13.45
C GLN A 378 -8.65 -5.71 -14.36
N GLU A 379 -7.72 -5.60 -15.31
CA GLU A 379 -7.33 -6.67 -16.24
C GLU A 379 -6.47 -7.75 -15.57
N ASP A 380 -5.83 -7.41 -14.44
CA ASP A 380 -5.02 -8.30 -13.63
C ASP A 380 -5.84 -9.05 -12.55
N LEU A 381 -7.14 -8.76 -12.46
CA LEU A 381 -8.05 -9.47 -11.57
C LEU A 381 -8.18 -10.92 -12.02
N GLY A 382 -7.77 -11.84 -11.14
CA GLY A 382 -7.67 -13.26 -11.42
C GLY A 382 -6.24 -13.76 -11.66
N THR A 383 -5.26 -12.86 -11.82
CA THR A 383 -3.83 -13.21 -11.95
C THR A 383 -3.01 -12.57 -10.83
N SER A 384 -2.50 -11.35 -11.01
CA SER A 384 -1.61 -10.64 -10.08
C SER A 384 -2.33 -9.67 -9.14
N ALA A 385 -3.60 -9.35 -9.40
CA ALA A 385 -4.34 -8.37 -8.60
C ALA A 385 -5.56 -8.95 -7.85
N ILE A 386 -5.87 -8.36 -6.71
CA ILE A 386 -7.17 -8.52 -6.02
C ILE A 386 -7.81 -7.15 -5.77
N VAL A 387 -9.14 -7.14 -5.71
CA VAL A 387 -9.92 -5.99 -5.22
C VAL A 387 -10.53 -6.36 -3.88
N TYR A 388 -10.18 -5.59 -2.86
CA TYR A 388 -10.57 -5.82 -1.47
C TYR A 388 -11.52 -4.73 -1.03
N THR A 389 -12.62 -5.08 -0.38
CA THR A 389 -13.51 -4.11 0.29
C THR A 389 -13.87 -4.61 1.69
N SER A 390 -14.09 -3.68 2.63
CA SER A 390 -14.33 -4.01 4.02
C SER A 390 -15.53 -3.28 4.60
N HIS A 391 -16.53 -4.06 5.01
CA HIS A 391 -17.67 -3.63 5.82
C HIS A 391 -17.43 -3.85 7.32
N PHE A 392 -16.21 -4.20 7.72
CA PHE A 392 -15.90 -4.66 9.09
C PHE A 392 -16.31 -3.68 10.19
N LYS A 393 -16.32 -2.38 9.88
CA LYS A 393 -16.70 -1.30 10.82
C LYS A 393 -18.18 -0.94 10.78
N PHE A 394 -18.99 -1.53 9.90
CA PHE A 394 -20.41 -1.26 9.82
C PHE A 394 -21.11 -1.98 10.96
N ASN A 395 -21.91 -1.25 11.74
CA ASN A 395 -22.59 -1.73 12.94
C ASN A 395 -23.91 -2.46 12.61
N ILE A 396 -23.90 -3.32 11.58
CA ILE A 396 -25.11 -4.00 11.08
C ILE A 396 -25.75 -4.90 12.15
N TYR A 397 -24.94 -5.61 12.92
CA TYR A 397 -25.46 -6.49 13.98
C TYR A 397 -26.02 -5.73 15.20
N ASP A 398 -25.66 -4.46 15.38
CA ASP A 398 -26.15 -3.60 16.47
C ASP A 398 -27.50 -2.95 16.10
N MET A 399 -27.91 -3.02 14.84
CA MET A 399 -29.23 -2.58 14.40
C MET A 399 -30.32 -3.41 15.10
N ASP A 400 -31.45 -2.76 15.36
CA ASP A 400 -32.61 -3.39 15.97
C ASP A 400 -33.80 -3.21 15.03
N PHE A 401 -34.28 -4.31 14.46
CA PHE A 401 -35.44 -4.35 13.56
C PHE A 401 -36.75 -4.56 14.31
N GLY A 402 -36.73 -4.58 15.64
CA GLY A 402 -37.92 -4.73 16.47
C GLY A 402 -38.45 -6.17 16.57
N PRO A 403 -39.43 -6.38 17.45
CA PRO A 403 -39.95 -7.71 17.78
C PRO A 403 -40.62 -8.46 16.62
N ALA A 404 -41.02 -7.75 15.55
CA ALA A 404 -41.55 -8.41 14.35
C ALA A 404 -40.53 -9.36 13.69
N PHE A 405 -39.23 -9.10 13.85
CA PHE A 405 -38.13 -9.98 13.40
C PHE A 405 -37.52 -10.75 14.58
N GLY A 406 -38.37 -11.34 15.43
CA GLY A 406 -37.96 -12.14 16.58
C GLY A 406 -37.40 -11.26 17.70
N ASP A 407 -36.09 -11.34 17.95
CA ASP A 407 -35.42 -10.44 18.90
C ASP A 407 -34.89 -9.14 18.25
N GLY A 408 -35.26 -8.91 16.98
CA GLY A 408 -34.87 -7.73 16.20
C GLY A 408 -33.41 -7.73 15.74
N ARG A 409 -32.62 -8.75 16.07
CA ARG A 409 -31.18 -8.80 15.76
C ARG A 409 -30.88 -9.61 14.52
N VAL A 410 -30.01 -9.07 13.68
CA VAL A 410 -29.44 -9.78 12.53
C VAL A 410 -28.66 -10.99 13.04
N LYS A 411 -28.94 -12.17 12.47
CA LYS A 411 -28.30 -13.44 12.82
C LYS A 411 -27.12 -13.77 11.91
N ALA A 412 -27.20 -13.36 10.66
CA ALA A 412 -26.10 -13.43 9.71
C ALA A 412 -26.22 -12.32 8.66
N PHE A 413 -25.06 -11.81 8.24
CA PHE A 413 -24.90 -10.94 7.08
C PHE A 413 -24.22 -11.73 5.96
N ARG A 414 -24.81 -11.77 4.77
CA ARG A 414 -24.26 -12.49 3.61
C ARG A 414 -24.35 -11.65 2.35
N HIS A 415 -23.61 -12.07 1.33
CA HIS A 415 -23.85 -11.66 -0.06
C HIS A 415 -24.61 -12.80 -0.76
N PRO A 416 -24.95 -12.71 -2.05
CA PRO A 416 -25.41 -13.87 -2.80
C PRO A 416 -24.25 -14.80 -3.17
N GLU A 417 -24.52 -16.08 -3.47
CA GLU A 417 -23.46 -17.06 -3.80
C GLU A 417 -22.70 -16.76 -5.09
N ARG A 418 -23.29 -15.94 -5.97
CA ARG A 418 -22.73 -15.50 -7.25
C ARG A 418 -22.94 -13.99 -7.40
N GLY A 419 -22.25 -13.38 -8.36
CA GLY A 419 -22.43 -11.96 -8.72
C GLY A 419 -21.25 -11.07 -8.35
N THR A 420 -20.14 -11.68 -7.94
CA THR A 420 -18.84 -11.08 -7.75
C THR A 420 -17.88 -11.54 -8.84
N ILE A 421 -16.86 -10.73 -9.12
CA ILE A 421 -15.82 -11.03 -10.11
C ILE A 421 -14.64 -11.79 -9.46
N VAL A 422 -13.86 -12.53 -10.26
CA VAL A 422 -12.63 -13.17 -9.77
C VAL A 422 -11.70 -12.14 -9.13
N GLY A 423 -11.06 -12.50 -8.01
CA GLY A 423 -10.18 -11.61 -7.26
C GLY A 423 -10.94 -10.62 -6.37
N ALA A 424 -12.27 -10.64 -6.34
CA ALA A 424 -13.04 -9.86 -5.39
C ALA A 424 -13.03 -10.49 -3.99
N VAL A 425 -12.76 -9.64 -3.00
CA VAL A 425 -12.80 -9.97 -1.58
C VAL A 425 -13.73 -8.99 -0.86
N ILE A 426 -14.70 -9.51 -0.12
CA ILE A 426 -15.60 -8.69 0.70
C ILE A 426 -15.52 -9.13 2.15
N VAL A 427 -14.97 -8.28 3.01
CA VAL A 427 -14.98 -8.47 4.45
C VAL A 427 -16.31 -8.00 5.02
N MET A 428 -16.99 -8.90 5.75
CA MET A 428 -18.32 -8.65 6.32
C MET A 428 -18.22 -7.80 7.59
N PRO A 429 -19.35 -7.23 8.08
CA PRO A 429 -19.43 -6.62 9.40
C PRO A 429 -18.86 -7.53 10.49
N MET A 430 -18.15 -6.93 11.45
CA MET A 430 -17.61 -7.67 12.59
C MET A 430 -18.74 -8.42 13.31
N CYS A 431 -18.57 -9.73 13.50
CA CYS A 431 -19.57 -10.54 14.17
C CYS A 431 -19.69 -10.14 15.65
N PRO A 432 -20.85 -10.39 16.30
CA PRO A 432 -21.05 -10.06 17.72
C PRO A 432 -20.02 -10.69 18.67
N ASP A 433 -19.45 -11.84 18.33
CA ASP A 433 -18.40 -12.51 19.10
C ASP A 433 -16.99 -11.91 18.88
N GLY A 434 -16.88 -10.88 18.03
CA GLY A 434 -15.65 -10.18 17.66
C GLY A 434 -14.81 -10.91 16.60
N SER A 435 -15.35 -11.94 15.96
CA SER A 435 -14.71 -12.60 14.81
C SER A 435 -14.92 -11.84 13.50
N CYS A 436 -14.17 -12.26 12.46
CA CYS A 436 -14.25 -11.72 11.12
C CYS A 436 -14.69 -12.81 10.15
N GLU A 437 -15.72 -12.52 9.36
CA GLU A 437 -16.11 -13.32 8.20
C GLU A 437 -15.87 -12.53 6.92
N PHE A 438 -15.53 -13.22 5.85
CA PHE A 438 -15.30 -12.60 4.55
C PHE A 438 -15.51 -13.61 3.42
N THR A 439 -15.81 -13.08 2.24
CA THR A 439 -15.96 -13.88 1.01
C THR A 439 -14.79 -13.65 0.08
N ILE A 440 -14.39 -14.71 -0.62
CA ILE A 440 -13.40 -14.68 -1.70
C ILE A 440 -14.04 -15.31 -2.92
N THR A 441 -13.94 -14.63 -4.06
CA THR A 441 -14.35 -15.15 -5.36
C THR A 441 -13.13 -15.47 -6.20
N GLU A 442 -12.91 -16.76 -6.44
CA GLU A 442 -11.70 -17.26 -7.10
C GLU A 442 -11.99 -18.48 -7.97
N SER A 443 -11.00 -18.88 -8.78
CA SER A 443 -11.07 -20.17 -9.48
C SER A 443 -11.12 -21.31 -8.46
N VAL A 444 -11.79 -22.41 -8.82
CA VAL A 444 -11.90 -23.59 -7.95
C VAL A 444 -10.53 -24.13 -7.55
N ASP A 445 -9.55 -24.11 -8.46
CA ASP A 445 -8.20 -24.62 -8.18
C ASP A 445 -7.38 -23.67 -7.30
N THR A 446 -7.54 -22.35 -7.46
CA THR A 446 -6.99 -21.36 -6.52
C THR A 446 -7.55 -21.61 -5.12
N LEU A 447 -8.86 -21.82 -4.97
CA LEU A 447 -9.49 -22.05 -3.67
C LEU A 447 -8.98 -23.33 -2.99
N LYS A 448 -8.79 -24.42 -3.74
CA LYS A 448 -8.15 -25.64 -3.20
C LYS A 448 -6.74 -25.36 -2.70
N CYS A 449 -5.94 -24.60 -3.46
CA CYS A 449 -4.58 -24.24 -3.06
C CYS A 449 -4.54 -23.31 -1.83
N LEU A 450 -5.55 -22.44 -1.70
CA LEU A 450 -5.72 -21.53 -0.56
C LEU A 450 -6.04 -22.32 0.72
N GLU A 451 -7.00 -23.24 0.65
CA GLU A 451 -7.39 -24.10 1.77
C GLU A 451 -6.25 -25.05 2.22
N ALA A 452 -5.29 -25.33 1.34
CA ALA A 452 -4.08 -26.09 1.67
C ALA A 452 -2.94 -25.23 2.23
N ASP A 453 -3.02 -23.90 2.22
CA ASP A 453 -1.93 -23.03 2.70
C ASP A 453 -1.83 -23.04 4.23
N ALA A 454 -0.68 -23.42 4.77
CA ALA A 454 -0.47 -23.53 6.22
C ALA A 454 -0.60 -22.18 6.96
N VAL A 455 -0.23 -21.06 6.32
CA VAL A 455 -0.40 -19.73 6.93
C VAL A 455 -1.87 -19.33 6.91
N TRP A 456 -2.59 -19.62 5.83
CA TRP A 456 -4.04 -19.46 5.76
C TRP A 456 -4.75 -20.26 6.86
N THR A 457 -4.57 -21.58 6.88
CA THR A 457 -5.28 -22.49 7.81
C THR A 457 -4.93 -22.23 9.26
N ARG A 458 -3.75 -21.65 9.57
CA ARG A 458 -3.44 -21.17 10.93
C ARG A 458 -4.47 -20.19 11.46
N TYR A 459 -4.99 -19.30 10.61
CA TYR A 459 -5.93 -18.25 11.03
C TYR A 459 -7.38 -18.58 10.69
N THR A 460 -7.62 -19.33 9.62
CA THR A 460 -8.97 -19.67 9.14
C THR A 460 -9.42 -21.10 9.48
N GLY A 461 -8.48 -21.98 9.85
CA GLY A 461 -8.71 -23.41 10.07
C GLY A 461 -9.25 -23.78 11.45
N GLN A 462 -9.55 -22.81 12.31
CA GLN A 462 -10.38 -23.09 13.49
C GLN A 462 -11.81 -23.34 13.01
N LYS A 463 -12.13 -24.63 12.83
CA LYS A 463 -13.51 -25.09 12.61
C LYS A 463 -14.43 -24.45 13.64
N SER A 464 -15.62 -24.01 13.20
CA SER A 464 -16.70 -23.64 14.11
C SER A 464 -16.89 -24.73 15.18
N PRO A 465 -17.38 -24.38 16.39
CA PRO A 465 -17.52 -25.33 17.51
C PRO A 465 -18.38 -26.58 17.24
N SER A 466 -18.95 -26.75 16.06
CA SER A 466 -19.87 -27.84 15.68
C SER A 466 -19.20 -29.11 15.12
N GLU A 467 -17.87 -29.17 14.96
CA GLU A 467 -17.20 -30.39 14.45
C GLU A 467 -16.32 -31.13 15.47
N ALA A 468 -16.38 -30.80 16.76
CA ALA A 468 -15.69 -31.55 17.81
C ALA A 468 -16.67 -32.44 18.59
N ALA A 469 -16.84 -33.69 18.16
CA ALA A 469 -17.37 -34.74 19.02
C ALA A 469 -16.22 -35.37 19.86
N PRO A 470 -16.50 -35.87 21.07
CA PRO A 470 -15.48 -36.11 22.09
C PRO A 470 -14.91 -37.53 22.00
N VAL A 471 -13.60 -37.68 22.22
CA VAL A 471 -13.05 -38.94 22.73
C VAL A 471 -12.01 -38.63 23.81
N ASN A 472 -12.40 -38.99 25.03
CA ASN A 472 -11.54 -39.12 26.19
C ASN A 472 -10.68 -40.39 26.06
N SER A 473 -9.37 -40.24 26.28
CA SER A 473 -8.48 -41.20 26.98
C SER A 473 -7.11 -40.52 27.06
N GLY A 474 -6.73 -39.86 28.15
CA GLY A 474 -6.32 -40.53 29.38
C GLY A 474 -4.91 -41.12 29.21
N THR A 475 -3.86 -40.40 29.63
CA THR A 475 -2.86 -40.81 30.63
C THR A 475 -1.62 -39.91 30.67
N ASN A 476 -1.28 -39.45 31.89
CA ASN A 476 0.03 -39.23 32.53
C ASN A 476 1.21 -38.79 31.63
N GLY A 477 1.92 -37.68 31.85
CA GLY A 477 2.33 -37.05 33.10
C GLY A 477 3.83 -37.24 33.30
N SER A 478 4.64 -36.18 33.18
CA SER A 478 5.78 -35.87 34.06
C SER A 478 6.65 -34.74 33.50
N SER A 479 6.87 -33.73 34.35
CA SER A 479 7.94 -32.74 34.29
C SER A 479 9.32 -33.36 34.48
N VAL A 480 10.38 -32.66 34.06
CA VAL A 480 11.71 -32.48 34.72
C VAL A 480 12.55 -31.65 33.71
N ALA A 481 12.77 -30.35 33.95
CA ALA A 481 13.85 -29.71 34.71
C ALA A 481 15.22 -29.65 34.00
N ARG A 482 15.70 -28.40 33.93
CA ARG A 482 17.03 -27.95 33.48
C ARG A 482 18.14 -28.55 34.34
N THR A 483 19.30 -28.80 33.74
CA THR A 483 20.59 -28.72 34.46
C THR A 483 21.67 -28.09 33.60
N ASN A 484 22.42 -27.20 34.25
CA ASN A 484 23.66 -26.58 33.80
C ASN A 484 24.81 -27.60 33.85
N GLY A 485 25.81 -27.43 32.98
CA GLY A 485 27.13 -28.04 33.12
C GLY A 485 28.19 -27.08 32.59
N ALA A 486 29.01 -26.55 33.48
CA ALA A 486 30.13 -25.66 33.18
C ALA A 486 31.46 -26.43 33.27
N THR A 487 32.41 -25.94 32.45
CA THR A 487 33.88 -25.90 32.64
C THR A 487 34.71 -27.18 32.67
N THR A 488 35.67 -27.24 31.75
CA THR A 488 37.04 -27.66 32.05
C THR A 488 38.05 -26.81 31.27
N THR A 489 39.06 -26.36 32.00
CA THR A 489 40.21 -25.53 31.65
C THR A 489 41.37 -26.35 31.08
N GLY A 490 42.20 -25.71 30.25
CA GLY A 490 43.53 -26.19 29.86
C GLY A 490 44.38 -25.01 29.39
N SER A 491 45.47 -24.73 30.11
CA SER A 491 46.42 -23.62 29.89
C SER A 491 47.83 -24.19 29.67
N ALA A 492 48.57 -23.66 28.69
CA ALA A 492 50.05 -23.60 28.57
C ALA A 492 50.41 -23.22 27.10
N THR A 493 51.35 -22.37 26.69
CA THR A 493 52.29 -21.40 27.31
C THR A 493 52.76 -20.43 26.20
N LYS A 494 53.24 -19.25 26.59
CA LYS A 494 53.67 -18.07 25.79
C LYS A 494 54.87 -18.31 24.85
N SER A 495 54.91 -17.62 23.69
CA SER A 495 55.76 -16.43 23.48
C SER A 495 55.76 -15.98 22.00
N GLN A 496 55.52 -14.68 21.75
CA GLN A 496 56.40 -13.81 20.96
C GLN A 496 55.86 -12.37 20.98
N THR A 497 56.79 -11.43 21.02
CA THR A 497 56.67 -9.96 21.00
C THR A 497 55.84 -9.44 19.83
N GLU A 498 54.75 -8.72 20.11
CA GLU A 498 54.02 -7.93 19.11
C GLU A 498 54.16 -6.43 19.39
N VAL A 499 54.64 -5.74 18.37
CA VAL A 499 54.67 -4.28 18.23
C VAL A 499 53.24 -3.76 18.36
N THR A 500 53.00 -2.78 19.23
CA THR A 500 51.70 -2.12 19.36
C THR A 500 51.37 -1.32 18.08
N GLN A 501 50.84 -1.97 17.06
CA GLN A 501 50.25 -1.31 15.90
C GLN A 501 48.85 -0.82 16.26
N HIS A 502 48.63 0.49 16.21
CA HIS A 502 47.28 1.04 16.23
C HIS A 502 46.50 0.50 15.01
N PRO A 503 45.21 0.15 15.18
CA PRO A 503 44.40 -0.35 14.07
C PRO A 503 44.33 0.70 12.95
N PRO A 504 44.36 0.27 11.66
CA PRO A 504 44.36 1.19 10.51
C PRO A 504 43.09 2.03 10.50
N THR A 505 43.23 3.32 10.18
CA THR A 505 42.10 4.26 10.24
C THR A 505 41.14 4.15 9.05
N ILE A 506 41.53 3.42 8.01
CA ILE A 506 40.77 3.07 6.82
C ILE A 506 41.00 1.60 6.50
N LEU A 507 39.96 0.89 6.05
CA LEU A 507 40.07 -0.43 5.43
C LEU A 507 39.85 -0.30 3.93
N THR A 508 40.62 -1.05 3.15
CA THR A 508 40.49 -1.08 1.69
C THR A 508 40.24 -2.48 1.18
N SER A 509 39.32 -2.60 0.23
CA SER A 509 39.04 -3.84 -0.48
C SER A 509 38.69 -3.56 -1.94
N THR A 510 38.64 -4.62 -2.75
CA THR A 510 38.25 -4.51 -4.15
C THR A 510 37.34 -5.65 -4.55
N ILE A 511 36.44 -5.39 -5.50
CA ILE A 511 35.58 -6.40 -6.12
C ILE A 511 35.67 -6.30 -7.65
N ASP A 512 35.33 -7.38 -8.35
CA ASP A 512 35.31 -7.37 -9.82
C ASP A 512 34.28 -6.41 -10.39
N SER A 513 34.73 -5.66 -11.40
CA SER A 513 33.89 -4.81 -12.24
C SER A 513 33.44 -5.58 -13.49
N PRO A 514 32.27 -5.26 -14.08
CA PRO A 514 31.91 -5.78 -15.39
C PRO A 514 32.97 -5.48 -16.44
N HIS A 515 33.20 -6.47 -17.31
CA HIS A 515 34.23 -6.48 -18.35
C HIS A 515 35.66 -6.53 -17.81
N ILE A 516 36.19 -5.40 -17.33
CA ILE A 516 37.58 -5.27 -16.87
C ILE A 516 37.70 -4.38 -15.63
N GLY A 517 38.78 -4.61 -14.86
CA GLY A 517 39.14 -3.81 -13.70
C GLY A 517 38.33 -4.15 -12.44
N LYS A 518 38.47 -3.31 -11.42
CA LYS A 518 37.89 -3.52 -10.08
C LYS A 518 37.11 -2.30 -9.62
N ILE A 519 36.17 -2.50 -8.72
CA ILE A 519 35.56 -1.43 -7.92
C ILE A 519 36.32 -1.40 -6.59
N ALA A 520 36.91 -0.25 -6.26
CA ALA A 520 37.60 -0.04 -4.99
C ALA A 520 36.60 0.36 -3.90
N ILE A 521 36.77 -0.16 -2.69
CA ILE A 521 35.96 0.16 -1.52
C ILE A 521 36.90 0.67 -0.42
N ILE A 522 36.65 1.89 0.04
CA ILE A 522 37.29 2.52 1.18
C ILE A 522 36.26 2.58 2.32
N GLU A 523 36.56 1.95 3.45
CA GLU A 523 35.73 2.03 4.64
C GLU A 523 36.43 2.85 5.73
N LEU A 524 35.80 3.91 6.18
CA LEU A 524 36.30 4.71 7.31
C LEU A 524 36.24 3.85 8.58
N ASN A 525 37.38 3.71 9.26
CA ASN A 525 37.57 2.74 10.34
C ASN A 525 38.16 3.36 11.62
N ARG A 526 37.44 4.32 12.18
CA ARG A 526 37.62 4.82 13.55
C ARG A 526 36.30 4.72 14.33
N PRO A 527 35.74 3.50 14.53
CA PRO A 527 34.41 3.33 15.12
C PRO A 527 34.31 3.94 16.53
N LYS A 528 35.36 3.82 17.36
CA LYS A 528 35.40 4.43 18.71
C LYS A 528 35.28 5.96 18.70
N ALA A 529 35.78 6.60 17.64
CA ALA A 529 35.71 8.05 17.45
C ALA A 529 34.61 8.45 16.47
N MET A 530 33.63 7.57 16.21
CA MET A 530 32.52 7.81 15.27
C MET A 530 33.00 8.27 13.88
N ASN A 531 34.14 7.74 13.42
CA ASN A 531 34.78 8.15 12.17
C ASN A 531 35.04 9.65 12.04
N ALA A 532 35.34 10.30 13.17
CA ALA A 532 35.84 11.67 13.14
C ALA A 532 37.10 11.77 12.27
N ILE A 533 37.24 12.86 11.53
CA ILE A 533 38.34 13.09 10.60
C ILE A 533 39.53 13.64 11.40
N SER A 534 40.48 12.76 11.70
CA SER A 534 41.77 13.11 12.30
C SER A 534 42.84 13.33 11.22
N ARG A 535 44.01 13.85 11.61
CA ARG A 535 45.18 13.96 10.72
C ARG A 535 45.59 12.62 10.12
N GLN A 536 45.58 11.55 10.91
CA GLN A 536 45.95 10.22 10.43
C GLN A 536 44.94 9.69 9.40
N LEU A 537 43.63 9.78 9.69
CA LEU A 537 42.60 9.36 8.73
C LEU A 537 42.69 10.15 7.43
N LEU A 538 42.93 11.46 7.54
CA LEU A 538 43.09 12.31 6.37
C LEU A 538 44.33 11.94 5.54
N HIS A 539 45.44 11.59 6.20
CA HIS A 539 46.67 11.14 5.55
C HIS A 539 46.48 9.78 4.85
N ASP A 540 45.87 8.81 5.53
CA ASP A 540 45.57 7.49 4.98
C ASP A 540 44.64 7.61 3.77
N LEU A 541 43.62 8.47 3.85
CA LEU A 541 42.72 8.75 2.72
C LEU A 541 43.48 9.38 1.54
N ASP A 542 44.41 10.30 1.80
CA ASP A 542 45.22 10.92 0.75
C ASP A 542 46.08 9.90 -0.01
N LEU A 543 46.71 8.97 0.71
CA LEU A 543 47.50 7.90 0.11
C LEU A 543 46.64 6.97 -0.76
N GLU A 544 45.49 6.55 -0.26
CA GLU A 544 44.57 5.69 -1.01
C GLU A 544 44.00 6.39 -2.25
N LEU A 545 43.63 7.67 -2.14
CA LEU A 545 43.15 8.43 -3.29
C LEU A 545 44.23 8.62 -4.37
N ASN A 546 45.50 8.81 -3.99
CA ASN A 546 46.60 8.86 -4.96
C ASN A 546 46.77 7.50 -5.67
N SER A 547 46.73 6.40 -4.91
CA SER A 547 46.81 5.03 -5.44
C SER A 547 45.67 4.74 -6.42
N ILE A 548 44.43 5.03 -6.02
CA ILE A 548 43.23 4.85 -6.85
C ILE A 548 43.29 5.69 -8.12
N THR A 549 43.70 6.95 -8.02
CA THR A 549 43.81 7.85 -9.18
C THR A 549 44.78 7.28 -10.22
N LEU A 550 45.97 6.85 -9.78
CA LEU A 550 46.98 6.27 -10.67
C LEU A 550 46.45 5.00 -11.35
N ARG A 551 45.83 4.10 -10.59
CA ARG A 551 45.26 2.84 -11.10
C ARG A 551 44.03 3.05 -12.00
N ALA A 552 43.26 4.11 -11.78
CA ALA A 552 42.12 4.47 -12.62
C ALA A 552 42.54 4.89 -14.04
N HIS A 553 43.69 5.56 -14.19
CA HIS A 553 44.25 5.89 -15.51
C HIS A 553 44.64 4.66 -16.33
N HIS A 554 44.95 3.55 -15.67
CA HIS A 554 45.25 2.26 -16.30
C HIS A 554 44.04 1.32 -16.40
N SER A 555 42.82 1.84 -16.19
CA SER A 555 41.56 1.06 -16.19
C SER A 555 41.53 -0.09 -15.16
N GLU A 556 42.44 -0.12 -14.19
CA GLU A 556 42.45 -1.13 -13.12
C GLU A 556 41.35 -0.87 -12.08
N ILE A 557 41.08 0.40 -11.79
CA ILE A 557 39.95 0.82 -10.95
C ILE A 557 38.90 1.50 -11.84
N ARG A 558 37.66 1.05 -11.69
CA ARG A 558 36.50 1.47 -12.49
C ARG A 558 35.53 2.38 -11.74
N ALA A 559 35.48 2.25 -10.42
CA ALA A 559 34.71 3.10 -9.52
C ALA A 559 35.28 3.03 -8.10
N LEU A 560 34.97 4.03 -7.28
CA LEU A 560 35.27 4.08 -5.85
C LEU A 560 33.98 4.12 -5.03
N ILE A 561 33.90 3.31 -3.99
CA ILE A 561 32.88 3.43 -2.93
C ILE A 561 33.57 3.92 -1.65
N ILE A 562 33.01 4.94 -1.02
CA ILE A 562 33.35 5.32 0.36
C ILE A 562 32.21 4.90 1.27
N ALA A 563 32.52 4.07 2.24
CA ALA A 563 31.60 3.57 3.25
C ALA A 563 32.23 3.71 4.65
N SER A 564 31.59 3.11 5.65
CA SER A 564 31.98 3.20 7.05
C SER A 564 31.93 1.81 7.66
N THR A 565 32.91 1.46 8.49
CA THR A 565 32.85 0.24 9.32
C THR A 565 31.96 0.43 10.56
N HIS A 566 31.48 1.65 10.82
CA HIS A 566 30.61 1.95 11.94
C HIS A 566 29.14 1.87 11.53
N ASP A 567 28.38 1.04 12.24
CA ASP A 567 27.00 0.70 11.89
C ASP A 567 26.04 1.90 11.87
N LYS A 568 26.19 2.82 12.84
CA LYS A 568 25.30 3.98 13.02
C LYS A 568 25.82 5.28 12.45
N VAL A 569 27.08 5.34 12.05
CA VAL A 569 27.76 6.60 11.72
C VAL A 569 28.57 6.41 10.45
N PHE A 570 28.32 7.24 9.46
CA PHE A 570 29.22 7.38 8.32
C PHE A 570 30.47 8.15 8.74
N SER A 571 30.28 9.38 9.24
CA SER A 571 31.32 10.17 9.91
C SER A 571 30.70 11.33 10.71
N ALA A 572 31.18 11.52 11.93
CA ALA A 572 30.76 12.61 12.80
C ALA A 572 31.36 13.99 12.42
N GLY A 573 32.24 14.06 11.43
CA GLY A 573 32.90 15.29 11.00
C GLY A 573 34.30 15.46 11.56
N ALA A 574 34.77 16.71 11.71
CA ALA A 574 36.12 16.98 12.22
C ALA A 574 36.25 16.55 13.69
N ASP A 575 37.41 16.02 14.06
CA ASP A 575 37.71 15.58 15.43
C ASP A 575 37.88 16.80 16.37
N LEU A 576 36.78 17.26 16.97
CA LEU A 576 36.75 18.49 17.78
C LEU A 576 37.53 18.36 19.09
N GLU A 577 37.63 17.15 19.66
CA GLU A 577 38.43 16.89 20.87
C GLU A 577 39.92 17.10 20.60
N ALA A 578 40.41 16.61 19.46
CA ALA A 578 41.76 16.90 19.00
C ALA A 578 41.97 18.37 18.64
N ARG A 579 40.90 19.14 18.37
CA ARG A 579 40.96 20.58 18.04
C ARG A 579 40.94 21.50 19.26
N ALA A 580 40.60 21.00 20.46
CA ALA A 580 40.61 21.81 21.67
C ALA A 580 42.03 22.22 22.11
N THR A 581 43.06 21.52 21.61
CA THR A 581 44.46 21.67 22.03
C THR A 581 45.40 22.19 20.93
N ILE A 582 44.87 22.49 19.73
CA ILE A 582 45.68 22.93 18.57
C ILE A 582 45.68 24.45 18.44
N THR A 583 46.78 25.00 17.96
CA THR A 583 46.92 26.44 17.67
C THR A 583 46.11 26.86 16.42
N PRO A 584 45.82 28.17 16.24
CA PRO A 584 45.20 28.67 15.03
C PRO A 584 45.98 28.34 13.74
N ASP A 585 47.31 28.33 13.79
CA ASP A 585 48.15 28.00 12.64
C ASP A 585 48.09 26.51 12.28
N GLU A 586 48.10 25.63 13.28
CA GLU A 586 47.87 24.20 13.08
C GLU A 586 46.46 23.91 12.55
N THR A 587 45.46 24.67 13.01
CA THR A 587 44.10 24.60 12.47
C THR A 587 44.08 24.98 10.99
N ARG A 588 44.81 26.04 10.60
CA ARG A 588 44.91 26.46 9.19
C ARG A 588 45.58 25.39 8.33
N HIS A 589 46.68 24.81 8.80
CA HIS A 589 47.35 23.70 8.09
C HIS A 589 46.43 22.50 7.92
N PHE A 590 45.74 22.08 8.98
CA PHE A 590 44.78 20.98 8.90
C PHE A 590 43.65 21.25 7.91
N LEU A 591 43.07 22.46 7.90
CA LEU A 591 42.03 22.83 6.93
C LEU A 591 42.55 22.87 5.49
N THR A 592 43.79 23.28 5.27
CA THR A 592 44.45 23.23 3.96
C THR A 592 44.57 21.80 3.47
N ASP A 593 45.09 20.89 4.31
CA ASP A 593 45.18 19.48 3.98
C ASP A 593 43.80 18.85 3.74
N LEU A 594 42.82 19.18 4.58
CA LEU A 594 41.45 18.67 4.48
C LEU A 594 40.84 19.03 3.12
N ARG A 595 40.92 20.30 2.74
CA ARG A 595 40.43 20.80 1.44
C ARG A 595 41.18 20.16 0.28
N ARG A 596 42.49 19.98 0.40
CA ARG A 596 43.33 19.36 -0.64
C ARG A 596 42.92 17.91 -0.89
N VAL A 597 42.75 17.10 0.16
CA VAL A 597 42.33 15.70 0.02
C VAL A 597 40.90 15.60 -0.51
N PHE A 598 39.99 16.46 -0.05
CA PHE A 598 38.60 16.46 -0.53
C PHE A 598 38.48 16.92 -1.99
N ALA A 599 39.34 17.87 -2.40
CA ALA A 599 39.46 18.24 -3.81
C ALA A 599 39.95 17.08 -4.67
N LYS A 600 40.90 16.26 -4.18
CA LYS A 600 41.33 15.03 -4.89
C LYS A 600 40.18 14.03 -5.05
N LEU A 601 39.40 13.78 -3.99
CA LEU A 601 38.23 12.90 -4.06
C LEU A 601 37.20 13.42 -5.08
N ALA A 602 36.91 14.72 -5.05
CA ALA A 602 35.97 15.35 -5.98
C ALA A 602 36.48 15.38 -7.43
N ALA A 603 37.78 15.27 -7.65
CA ALA A 603 38.42 15.28 -8.96
C ALA A 603 38.80 13.87 -9.44
N LEU A 604 38.29 12.80 -8.81
CA LEU A 604 38.58 11.44 -9.24
C LEU A 604 38.14 11.22 -10.70
N PRO A 605 38.97 10.60 -11.55
CA PRO A 605 38.63 10.38 -12.95
C PRO A 605 37.61 9.27 -13.16
N VAL A 606 37.17 8.60 -12.09
CA VAL A 606 36.19 7.50 -12.09
C VAL A 606 35.02 7.83 -11.16
N PRO A 607 33.83 7.24 -11.41
CA PRO A 607 32.67 7.42 -10.55
C PRO A 607 32.99 7.10 -9.08
N SER A 608 32.51 7.95 -8.18
CA SER A 608 32.67 7.79 -6.73
C SER A 608 31.31 7.84 -6.04
N ILE A 609 31.08 6.93 -5.09
CA ILE A 609 29.79 6.74 -4.43
C ILE A 609 30.01 6.77 -2.91
N ALA A 610 29.27 7.63 -2.21
CA ALA A 610 29.21 7.61 -0.75
C ALA A 610 28.04 6.76 -0.27
N CYS A 611 28.31 5.71 0.50
CA CYS A 611 27.32 4.84 1.14
C CYS A 611 27.10 5.28 2.58
N VAL A 612 26.09 6.13 2.80
CA VAL A 612 25.78 6.75 4.10
C VAL A 612 24.70 5.93 4.81
N ALA A 613 25.13 4.95 5.59
CA ALA A 613 24.23 4.06 6.32
C ALA A 613 23.63 4.68 7.60
N GLY A 614 24.21 5.78 8.08
CA GLY A 614 23.83 6.42 9.33
C GLY A 614 24.21 7.90 9.37
N LEU A 615 24.68 8.39 10.51
CA LEU A 615 24.95 9.81 10.73
C LEU A 615 26.12 10.33 9.87
N ALA A 616 25.92 11.41 9.12
CA ALA A 616 26.99 12.16 8.44
C ALA A 616 26.86 13.66 8.72
N LEU A 617 27.72 14.20 9.60
CA LEU A 617 27.64 15.61 10.02
C LEU A 617 28.90 16.38 9.68
N GLY A 618 28.72 17.66 9.33
CA GLY A 618 29.79 18.59 9.00
C GLY A 618 30.78 18.00 8.00
N GLY A 619 32.06 17.91 8.38
CA GLY A 619 33.10 17.25 7.59
C GLY A 619 32.73 15.86 7.03
N GLY A 620 31.90 15.08 7.74
CA GLY A 620 31.44 13.77 7.29
C GLY A 620 30.44 13.86 6.13
N LEU A 621 29.53 14.84 6.15
CA LEU A 621 28.71 15.15 4.99
C LEU A 621 29.57 15.77 3.88
N GLU A 622 30.56 16.61 4.21
CA GLU A 622 31.46 17.20 3.22
C GLU A 622 32.28 16.14 2.45
N VAL A 623 32.67 15.01 3.06
CA VAL A 623 33.23 13.85 2.32
C VAL A 623 32.21 13.30 1.32
N ALA A 624 30.97 13.07 1.76
CA ALA A 624 29.90 12.52 0.91
C ALA A 624 29.52 13.48 -0.25
N LEU A 625 29.61 14.79 -0.03
CA LEU A 625 29.42 15.82 -1.06
C LEU A 625 30.56 15.85 -2.09
N CYS A 626 31.74 15.30 -1.77
CA CYS A 626 32.83 15.14 -2.74
C CYS A 626 32.62 13.93 -3.66
N CYS A 627 31.75 12.99 -3.30
CA CYS A 627 31.43 11.87 -4.18
C CYS A 627 30.45 12.29 -5.28
N HIS A 628 30.57 11.66 -6.45
CA HIS A 628 29.64 11.90 -7.56
C HIS A 628 28.19 11.55 -7.17
N LEU A 629 28.01 10.40 -6.51
CA LEU A 629 26.70 9.88 -6.11
C LEU A 629 26.66 9.55 -4.61
N ARG A 630 25.44 9.55 -4.05
CA ARG A 630 25.16 9.24 -2.65
C ARG A 630 24.05 8.20 -2.53
N VAL A 631 24.32 7.13 -1.80
CA VAL A 631 23.37 6.08 -1.43
C VAL A 631 23.12 6.19 0.07
N PHE A 632 21.89 6.47 0.48
CA PHE A 632 21.54 6.63 1.89
C PHE A 632 20.70 5.45 2.36
N SER A 633 20.92 4.98 3.58
CA SER A 633 19.91 4.16 4.25
C SER A 633 18.69 5.01 4.61
N ALA A 634 17.53 4.37 4.82
CA ALA A 634 16.34 5.02 5.38
C ALA A 634 16.60 5.74 6.72
N HIS A 635 17.67 5.37 7.44
CA HIS A 635 18.04 5.90 8.75
C HIS A 635 19.18 6.91 8.70
N ALA A 636 19.67 7.25 7.50
CA ALA A 636 20.71 8.26 7.35
C ALA A 636 20.20 9.62 7.83
N VAL A 637 21.06 10.31 8.58
CA VAL A 637 20.80 11.66 9.07
C VAL A 637 22.00 12.51 8.71
N VAL A 638 21.76 13.60 7.99
CA VAL A 638 22.84 14.42 7.46
C VAL A 638 22.66 15.90 7.80
N GLY A 639 23.75 16.66 7.85
CA GLY A 639 23.65 18.10 8.08
C GLY A 639 25.01 18.79 8.21
N LEU A 640 24.99 20.12 8.16
CA LEU A 640 26.15 21.00 8.33
C LEU A 640 25.94 21.92 9.55
N PRO A 641 26.13 21.40 10.79
CA PRO A 641 25.78 22.11 12.02
C PRO A 641 26.79 23.19 12.46
N GLU A 642 27.86 23.43 11.70
CA GLU A 642 29.03 24.23 12.06
C GLU A 642 28.70 25.64 12.58
N THR A 643 27.68 26.30 12.01
CA THR A 643 27.24 27.65 12.43
C THR A 643 26.77 27.69 13.88
N ARG A 644 26.27 26.57 14.42
CA ARG A 644 25.92 26.42 15.85
C ARG A 644 27.14 26.35 16.78
N LEU A 645 28.31 26.06 16.23
CA LEU A 645 29.58 25.97 16.94
C LEU A 645 30.47 27.21 16.68
N ALA A 646 29.89 28.30 16.17
CA ALA A 646 30.60 29.51 15.78
C ALA A 646 31.73 29.28 14.76
N ILE A 647 31.57 28.26 13.89
CA ILE A 647 32.45 27.96 12.76
C ILE A 647 31.61 27.81 11.48
N ILE A 648 32.26 27.56 10.34
CA ILE A 648 31.58 27.33 9.05
C ILE A 648 31.96 25.97 8.47
N PRO A 649 31.10 25.38 7.61
CA PRO A 649 31.48 24.21 6.81
C PRO A 649 32.71 24.57 5.97
N GLY A 650 33.82 23.88 6.26
CA GLY A 650 35.16 24.36 5.91
C GLY A 650 35.84 23.55 4.81
N ALA A 651 35.34 22.37 4.46
CA ALA A 651 35.90 21.46 3.46
C ALA A 651 35.11 21.43 2.14
N GLY A 652 34.10 22.28 2.03
CA GLY A 652 33.42 22.63 0.78
C GLY A 652 31.90 22.49 0.81
N GLY A 653 31.31 22.29 1.99
CA GLY A 653 29.86 22.27 2.19
C GLY A 653 29.18 23.55 1.70
N THR A 654 29.83 24.72 1.86
CA THR A 654 29.27 26.01 1.43
C THR A 654 29.20 26.22 -0.08
N TYR A 655 29.95 25.45 -0.89
CA TYR A 655 29.95 25.59 -2.35
C TYR A 655 29.56 24.31 -3.11
N ARG A 656 29.61 23.12 -2.49
CA ARG A 656 29.13 21.87 -3.09
C ARG A 656 27.65 21.64 -2.82
N LEU A 657 27.18 21.87 -1.58
CA LEU A 657 25.78 21.62 -1.23
C LEU A 657 24.80 22.46 -2.09
N PRO A 658 25.00 23.77 -2.31
CA PRO A 658 24.09 24.56 -3.14
C PRO A 658 23.97 24.07 -4.60
N ARG A 659 25.03 23.44 -5.14
CA ARG A 659 25.03 22.88 -6.49
C ARG A 659 24.26 21.56 -6.57
N ILE A 660 24.10 20.86 -5.44
CA ILE A 660 23.44 19.55 -5.37
C ILE A 660 21.95 19.71 -5.03
N VAL A 661 21.61 20.51 -4.01
CA VAL A 661 20.22 20.65 -3.53
C VAL A 661 19.58 21.98 -3.91
N GLY A 662 20.27 22.81 -4.68
CA GLY A 662 19.87 24.19 -4.93
C GLY A 662 20.20 25.13 -3.76
N TYR A 663 20.27 26.43 -4.05
CA TYR A 663 20.69 27.45 -3.09
C TYR A 663 19.78 27.54 -1.87
N SER A 664 18.45 27.46 -2.06
CA SER A 664 17.47 27.64 -0.98
C SER A 664 17.60 26.57 0.11
N HIS A 665 17.63 25.28 -0.28
CA HIS A 665 17.80 24.18 0.67
C HIS A 665 19.17 24.23 1.37
N ALA A 666 20.24 24.62 0.64
CA ALA A 666 21.56 24.76 1.23
C ALA A 666 21.64 25.88 2.28
N VAL A 667 21.02 27.04 2.01
CA VAL A 667 20.93 28.16 2.97
C VAL A 667 20.21 27.71 4.23
N ASP A 668 19.05 27.07 4.09
CA ASP A 668 18.30 26.53 5.22
C ASP A 668 19.14 25.55 6.05
N MET A 669 19.77 24.55 5.42
CA MET A 669 20.61 23.57 6.12
C MET A 669 21.82 24.21 6.82
N ILE A 670 22.52 25.15 6.19
CA ILE A 670 23.77 25.74 6.72
C ILE A 670 23.49 26.79 7.79
N LEU A 671 22.54 27.72 7.55
CA LEU A 671 22.27 28.80 8.48
C LEU A 671 21.53 28.30 9.72
N THR A 672 20.59 27.36 9.54
CA THR A 672 19.91 26.76 10.69
C THR A 672 20.76 25.67 11.33
N GLY A 673 21.72 25.08 10.61
CA GLY A 673 22.49 23.91 11.05
C GLY A 673 21.64 22.66 11.28
N ARG A 674 20.40 22.61 10.76
CA ARG A 674 19.45 21.53 11.02
C ARG A 674 19.90 20.20 10.41
N ARG A 675 19.37 19.12 10.97
CA ARG A 675 19.55 17.76 10.44
C ARG A 675 18.45 17.44 9.45
N VAL A 676 18.81 16.74 8.38
CA VAL A 676 17.95 16.30 7.29
C VAL A 676 17.93 14.77 7.31
N MET A 677 16.74 14.19 7.31
CA MET A 677 16.54 12.74 7.26
C MET A 677 16.63 12.23 5.82
N ALA A 678 16.95 10.95 5.64
CA ALA A 678 17.19 10.36 4.32
C ALA A 678 16.05 10.55 3.30
N ALA A 679 14.79 10.48 3.73
CA ALA A 679 13.63 10.70 2.85
C ALA A 679 13.57 12.15 2.33
N GLU A 680 13.79 13.12 3.19
CA GLU A 680 13.87 14.53 2.81
C GLU A 680 15.11 14.80 1.95
N ALA A 681 16.25 14.20 2.30
CA ALA A 681 17.48 14.26 1.50
C ALA A 681 17.27 13.73 0.08
N ALA A 682 16.46 12.69 -0.11
CA ALA A 682 16.08 12.19 -1.44
C ALA A 682 15.20 13.19 -2.20
N GLN A 683 14.21 13.79 -1.54
CA GLN A 683 13.32 14.78 -2.15
C GLN A 683 14.05 16.04 -2.64
N MET A 684 15.09 16.49 -1.92
CA MET A 684 15.90 17.66 -2.30
C MET A 684 17.06 17.32 -3.24
N GLY A 685 17.22 16.07 -3.68
CA GLY A 685 18.31 15.65 -4.58
C GLY A 685 19.67 15.41 -3.92
N LEU A 686 19.76 15.49 -2.58
CA LEU A 686 20.99 15.18 -1.84
C LEU A 686 21.31 13.68 -1.85
N CYS A 687 20.28 12.83 -1.81
CA CYS A 687 20.38 11.37 -1.90
C CYS A 687 19.98 10.90 -3.30
N ASN A 688 20.86 10.18 -3.99
CA ASN A 688 20.60 9.66 -5.34
C ASN A 688 19.90 8.30 -5.34
N ARG A 689 20.14 7.46 -4.31
CA ARG A 689 19.45 6.19 -4.10
C ARG A 689 19.14 6.01 -2.62
N LEU A 690 17.87 5.91 -2.30
CA LEU A 690 17.40 5.63 -0.95
C LEU A 690 17.22 4.12 -0.78
N VAL A 691 18.00 3.51 0.11
CA VAL A 691 17.83 2.12 0.50
C VAL A 691 16.66 2.06 1.47
N PRO A 692 15.57 1.36 1.12
CA PRO A 692 14.42 1.29 2.00
C PRO A 692 14.75 0.48 3.24
N ASP A 693 13.96 0.67 4.28
CA ASP A 693 14.16 0.02 5.57
C ASP A 693 13.77 -1.47 5.51
N PHE A 694 14.60 -2.30 4.88
CA PHE A 694 14.37 -3.74 4.72
C PHE A 694 15.28 -4.61 5.60
N ALA A 695 16.38 -4.05 6.11
CA ALA A 695 17.42 -4.78 6.86
C ALA A 695 17.15 -4.85 8.37
N THR A 696 16.00 -4.40 8.84
CA THR A 696 15.70 -4.36 10.27
C THR A 696 14.73 -5.48 10.65
N GLY A 697 15.22 -6.44 11.42
CA GLY A 697 14.37 -7.41 12.13
C GLY A 697 13.34 -6.61 12.93
N GLY A 698 12.08 -6.81 12.54
CA GLY A 698 11.15 -5.71 12.27
C GLY A 698 10.82 -4.84 13.44
N LYS A 699 11.67 -3.93 13.88
CA LYS A 699 11.49 -3.49 15.23
C LYS A 699 12.19 -2.14 15.63
N GLY A 700 11.50 -1.00 15.64
CA GLY A 700 11.51 0.06 16.69
C GLY A 700 12.76 0.90 16.99
N GLY A 701 13.83 0.55 16.32
CA GLY A 701 15.06 1.26 16.09
C GLY A 701 15.73 0.53 14.93
N VAL A 702 16.88 0.97 14.47
CA VAL A 702 17.69 0.06 13.68
C VAL A 702 18.19 -1.01 14.67
N THR A 703 17.59 -2.19 14.67
CA THR A 703 18.01 -3.32 15.53
C THR A 703 19.28 -3.97 15.01
N ASP A 704 19.48 -3.87 13.71
CA ASP A 704 20.65 -4.37 13.01
C ASP A 704 21.24 -3.26 12.13
N TYR A 705 21.99 -2.36 12.79
CA TYR A 705 22.67 -1.27 12.07
C TYR A 705 23.77 -1.82 11.16
N GLU A 706 24.29 -3.01 11.46
CA GLU A 706 25.25 -3.72 10.64
C GLU A 706 24.60 -4.17 9.32
N ALA A 707 23.44 -4.82 9.37
CA ALA A 707 22.71 -5.20 8.15
C ALA A 707 22.27 -3.98 7.33
N VAL A 708 21.90 -2.87 7.96
CA VAL A 708 21.62 -1.60 7.26
C VAL A 708 22.87 -1.07 6.57
N ARG A 709 24.02 -1.10 7.24
CA ARG A 709 25.33 -0.73 6.68
C ARG A 709 25.67 -1.61 5.49
N GLU A 710 25.54 -2.93 5.64
CA GLU A 710 25.79 -3.91 4.59
C GLU A 710 24.88 -3.72 3.38
N LEU A 711 23.57 -3.51 3.59
CA LEU A 711 22.63 -3.28 2.50
C LEU A 711 22.89 -1.95 1.78
N THR A 712 23.30 -0.92 2.51
CA THR A 712 23.70 0.38 1.94
C THR A 712 24.96 0.24 1.09
N LEU A 713 25.94 -0.52 1.58
CA LEU A 713 27.15 -0.86 0.82
C LEU A 713 26.82 -1.72 -0.41
N ALA A 714 25.98 -2.75 -0.28
CA ALA A 714 25.56 -3.61 -1.36
C ALA A 714 24.82 -2.84 -2.47
N THR A 715 23.99 -1.86 -2.09
CA THR A 715 23.33 -0.97 -3.05
C THR A 715 24.34 -0.07 -3.78
N GLY A 716 25.35 0.44 -3.06
CA GLY A 716 26.47 1.15 -3.67
C GLY A 716 27.25 0.28 -4.65
N VAL A 717 27.53 -0.98 -4.29
CA VAL A 717 28.18 -1.97 -5.15
C VAL A 717 27.35 -2.24 -6.41
N ALA A 718 26.05 -2.44 -6.27
CA ALA A 718 25.15 -2.63 -7.41
C ALA A 718 25.18 -1.42 -8.35
N LEU A 719 25.09 -0.21 -7.80
CA LEU A 719 25.17 1.03 -8.58
C LEU A 719 26.54 1.20 -9.27
N SER A 720 27.65 0.89 -8.59
CA SER A 720 28.98 0.91 -9.20
C SER A 720 29.13 -0.11 -10.33
N ARG A 721 28.53 -1.31 -10.20
CA ARG A 721 28.53 -2.32 -11.27
C ARG A 721 27.72 -1.88 -12.46
N ASP A 722 26.54 -1.32 -12.24
CA ASP A 722 25.68 -0.79 -13.30
C ASP A 722 26.39 0.29 -14.12
N ILE A 723 27.00 1.28 -13.44
CA ILE A 723 27.80 2.32 -14.10
C ILE A 723 28.99 1.71 -14.84
N SER A 724 29.66 0.72 -14.23
CA SER A 724 30.83 0.07 -14.84
C SER A 724 30.51 -0.89 -15.98
N ALA A 725 29.23 -1.21 -16.22
CA ALA A 725 28.80 -1.93 -17.42
C ALA A 725 29.00 -1.09 -18.70
N GLY A 726 29.07 0.24 -18.56
CA GLY A 726 29.49 1.15 -19.63
C GLY A 726 30.99 1.05 -19.96
N GLY A 727 31.37 1.54 -21.14
CA GLY A 727 32.76 1.54 -21.60
C GLY A 727 33.69 2.34 -20.66
N PRO A 728 34.82 1.78 -20.18
CA PRO A 728 35.73 2.43 -19.24
C PRO A 728 36.13 3.86 -19.66
N ILE A 729 36.52 4.07 -20.92
CA ILE A 729 36.96 5.39 -21.41
C ILE A 729 35.77 6.36 -21.45
N ALA A 730 34.62 5.91 -21.95
CA ALA A 730 33.41 6.74 -22.07
C ALA A 730 32.91 7.20 -20.69
N VAL A 731 32.89 6.32 -19.70
CA VAL A 731 32.48 6.67 -18.32
C VAL A 731 33.41 7.72 -17.72
N ARG A 732 34.73 7.59 -17.89
CA ARG A 732 35.70 8.60 -17.39
C ARG A 732 35.57 9.93 -18.12
N ALA A 733 35.37 9.88 -19.45
CA ALA A 733 35.14 11.08 -20.25
C ALA A 733 33.89 11.84 -19.80
N ALA A 734 32.78 11.11 -19.53
CA ALA A 734 31.56 11.70 -18.99
C ALA A 734 31.76 12.33 -17.60
N VAL A 735 32.50 11.66 -16.70
CA VAL A 735 32.86 12.23 -15.40
C VAL A 735 33.64 13.55 -15.56
N SER A 736 34.61 13.58 -16.49
CA SER A 736 35.40 14.78 -16.77
C SER A 736 34.55 15.92 -17.33
N ALA A 737 33.63 15.64 -18.27
CA ALA A 737 32.74 16.63 -18.84
C ALA A 737 31.80 17.23 -17.78
N LEU A 738 31.20 16.37 -16.93
CA LEU A 738 30.31 16.79 -15.84
C LEU A 738 31.01 17.67 -14.79
N ALA A 739 32.31 17.47 -14.56
CA ALA A 739 33.07 18.26 -13.60
C ALA A 739 33.24 19.72 -14.04
N VAL A 740 33.26 19.99 -15.34
CA VAL A 740 33.35 21.34 -15.92
C VAL A 740 31.96 21.91 -16.17
N GLY A 741 31.09 21.13 -16.82
CA GLY A 741 29.68 21.47 -17.05
C GLY A 741 29.44 22.48 -18.17
N ASP A 742 30.26 22.45 -19.23
CA ASP A 742 30.09 23.28 -20.44
C ASP A 742 30.24 22.46 -21.74
N GLU A 743 29.86 23.10 -22.86
CA GLU A 743 29.84 22.49 -24.20
C GLU A 743 31.25 22.13 -24.71
N ASP A 744 32.26 22.96 -24.43
CA ASP A 744 33.63 22.71 -24.89
C ASP A 744 34.22 21.46 -24.21
N ALA A 745 33.97 21.29 -22.91
CA ALA A 745 34.37 20.10 -22.17
C ALA A 745 33.61 18.84 -22.62
N GLU A 746 32.32 18.95 -22.95
CA GLU A 746 31.54 17.85 -23.53
C GLU A 746 32.10 17.41 -24.88
N ASN A 747 32.36 18.37 -25.78
CA ASN A 747 32.93 18.09 -27.10
C ASN A 747 34.32 17.43 -27.00
N ALA A 748 35.21 17.95 -26.16
CA ALA A 748 36.53 17.37 -25.93
C ALA A 748 36.45 15.95 -25.34
N ALA A 749 35.50 15.71 -24.41
CA ALA A 749 35.26 14.40 -23.85
C ALA A 749 34.73 13.43 -24.92
N TYR A 750 33.78 13.85 -25.76
CA TYR A 750 33.22 13.03 -26.83
C TYR A 750 34.28 12.65 -27.87
N ASP A 751 35.12 13.60 -28.27
CA ASP A 751 36.24 13.39 -29.20
C ASP A 751 37.23 12.33 -28.71
N SER A 752 37.48 12.29 -27.39
CA SER A 752 38.34 11.27 -26.78
C SER A 752 37.80 9.83 -26.93
N VAL A 753 36.48 9.68 -27.09
CA VAL A 753 35.80 8.38 -27.18
C VAL A 753 35.64 7.91 -28.63
N LEU A 754 35.57 8.84 -29.60
CA LEU A 754 35.23 8.56 -31.01
C LEU A 754 36.06 7.43 -31.66
N LYS A 755 37.34 7.35 -31.32
CA LYS A 755 38.32 6.43 -31.93
C LYS A 755 38.61 5.19 -31.07
N THR A 756 37.97 5.05 -29.91
CA THR A 756 38.19 3.93 -29.00
C THR A 756 37.68 2.62 -29.59
N ARG A 757 38.35 1.51 -29.28
CA ARG A 757 37.90 0.17 -29.69
C ARG A 757 36.59 -0.17 -28.98
N ASP A 758 36.42 0.28 -27.75
CA ASP A 758 35.17 0.11 -26.99
C ASP A 758 33.96 0.70 -27.72
N ARG A 759 34.09 1.88 -28.33
CA ARG A 759 33.00 2.48 -29.12
C ARG A 759 32.70 1.67 -30.38
N LEU A 760 33.74 1.18 -31.06
CA LEU A 760 33.57 0.35 -32.26
C LEU A 760 32.91 -1.00 -31.92
N GLU A 761 33.33 -1.63 -30.82
CA GLU A 761 32.71 -2.83 -30.25
C GLU A 761 31.23 -2.58 -29.94
N ALA A 762 30.88 -1.46 -29.29
CA ALA A 762 29.49 -1.12 -29.00
C ALA A 762 28.62 -1.08 -30.27
N LEU A 763 29.12 -0.46 -31.35
CA LEU A 763 28.41 -0.38 -32.63
C LEU A 763 28.25 -1.75 -33.29
N GLN A 764 29.29 -2.59 -33.26
CA GLN A 764 29.24 -3.95 -33.79
C GLN A 764 28.29 -4.85 -33.01
N ALA A 765 28.38 -4.82 -31.67
CA ALA A 765 27.52 -5.57 -30.77
C ALA A 765 26.04 -5.17 -30.91
N PHE A 766 25.75 -3.87 -31.07
CA PHE A 766 24.42 -3.36 -31.32
C PHE A 766 23.82 -3.90 -32.63
N GLN A 767 24.60 -3.89 -33.73
CA GLN A 767 24.17 -4.46 -35.01
C GLN A 767 23.92 -5.97 -34.90
N ALA A 768 24.76 -6.68 -34.15
CA ALA A 768 24.65 -8.11 -33.90
C ALA A 768 23.62 -8.50 -32.81
N LYS A 769 23.02 -7.53 -32.12
CA LYS A 769 22.08 -7.73 -30.99
C LYS A 769 22.66 -8.60 -29.86
N VAL A 770 23.93 -8.40 -29.54
CA VAL A 770 24.62 -9.07 -28.42
C VAL A 770 25.16 -8.03 -27.43
N PRO A 771 25.40 -8.39 -26.16
CA PRO A 771 26.04 -7.48 -25.21
C PRO A 771 27.50 -7.16 -25.62
N PRO A 772 27.91 -5.87 -25.58
CA PRO A 772 29.28 -5.47 -25.90
C PRO A 772 30.27 -5.90 -24.82
N LYS A 773 31.53 -6.14 -25.19
CA LYS A 773 32.62 -6.43 -24.25
C LYS A 773 33.69 -5.35 -24.27
N TYR A 774 33.72 -4.52 -23.22
CA TYR A 774 34.63 -3.38 -23.17
C TYR A 774 35.99 -3.73 -22.56
N LEU A 775 37.07 -3.28 -23.20
CA LEU A 775 38.46 -3.53 -22.82
C LEU A 775 39.17 -2.27 -22.33
N GLY A 776 38.55 -1.10 -22.45
CA GLY A 776 39.12 0.17 -21.98
C GLY A 776 40.27 0.67 -22.86
N VAL A 777 40.22 0.39 -24.16
CA VAL A 777 41.25 0.72 -25.17
C VAL A 777 40.70 1.35 -26.44
#